data_AF-A0A941DII9-F1
#
_entry.id   AF-A0A941DII9-F1
#
_cell.length_a   1.000
_cell.length_b   1.000
_cell.length_c   1.000
_cell.angle_alpha   90.00
_cell.angle_beta   90.00
_cell.angle_gamma   90.00
#
_symmetry.space_group_name_H-M   'P 1'
#
loop_
_entity.id
_entity.type
_entity.pdbx_description
1 polymer ?
#
loop_
_entity_poly.entity_id
_entity_poly.type
_entity_poly.pdbx_seq_one_letter_code
_entity_poly.pdbx_strand_id
1 'polypeptide(L)'
;AASAVGAQKITTGSGNDTVIFDALDDNRAGLTISDTVDGGTGSDTLVIDGNLSVAGVIALGASEWTNVSNFETIRLVNAGAGSSYSLTLTDTLISKNNASGVLSIVNDNDTANDSAATADTAGVSNESAVVIDARALSNVSRFNYNGEEGASRTTDRIILSDVSLNGTHNINGGAVDNDATNNSQKNDDVLELRNATNASMGDFSGISNIGTIELTNDTAVSQVSQIQLNDNIVNAMVDSYQAANTTTHVERLTIRALGNTNFATATVGVTLDAATLTAASALDVTLGRGANNLQLGAGSDRVVLLGNYVAGTYTATENGVSINGQSTAGAVARVVNDTINLGGGNDTLVTYGAIDLSGATLSGIENITNNSAVVLTASQYNALIAARASLGLSGPVLTFSGTGPHQLTIVDDVGGINNIDLSYISVSGGTLLYDVTSASNATGGGTNNITTSNAVNVSGTGAAIAGTVGTTPSNNGGGSTNVNLTAGGIFNGTTSIAENFTGVSAAFVGTTINGNGSDTDKITFTGGGSIVIGGGNTITNIKTLATDNTSTDIYFVVSTAGINTINGGTGNDRVYLANSGNSMLAGNINLGAGNNQLSLEGKTYTGTFGAGAGTSDILNMVNSSDISGATVTGFESLVVSSNGSITLSAAQYSAFSSINALSTNNITFATAGNIVGNSTVENYTLANGSNNFTGTAGIVSVIGGTGSDTFNVGSFDIIMTIAPNGIDGGTGPGDTLNVGAVIAALDMSNKVTGVETINVTAGTNAFWTITNANGAGTILNLTKSATTALNNVLLGSGGQTLNVIGTGSGAITITGGSGADTINLSTSTLGSDTIMAGSTIAAIDTVSNFKAVGSDQFKTGVAATTLDTLTIAFADIATLPGAITTAATAAGAAFAANTQAYLITVNGGTAAGTYVFQNIGGTVGAVDATDFIVQLIGITGSIVVGDFVA
;
A
#
# COMPACT_ATOMS: atom_id res chain seq x y z
N ALA A 1 68.51 -7.81 -6.71
CA ALA A 1 68.55 -7.97 -8.18
C ALA A 1 68.13 -9.37 -8.60
N ALA A 2 66.81 -9.58 -8.55
CA ALA A 2 66.11 -10.70 -9.14
C ALA A 2 66.13 -10.60 -10.70
N SER A 3 66.03 -11.72 -11.42
CA SER A 3 66.01 -11.74 -12.89
C SER A 3 64.66 -11.27 -13.45
N ALA A 4 64.67 -10.35 -14.42
CA ALA A 4 63.45 -9.84 -15.08
C ALA A 4 62.66 -10.90 -15.91
N VAL A 5 63.15 -12.15 -16.00
CA VAL A 5 62.52 -13.25 -16.77
C VAL A 5 61.80 -14.27 -15.85
N GLY A 6 61.88 -14.09 -14.52
CA GLY A 6 61.30 -15.00 -13.53
C GLY A 6 62.06 -16.33 -13.38
N ALA A 7 61.41 -17.34 -12.78
CA ALA A 7 61.92 -18.69 -12.55
C ALA A 7 63.14 -18.82 -11.60
N GLN A 8 63.29 -17.88 -10.69
CA GLN A 8 64.37 -17.82 -9.72
C GLN A 8 64.09 -18.75 -8.55
N LYS A 9 65.15 -19.27 -7.94
CA LYS A 9 65.06 -20.01 -6.69
C LYS A 9 65.89 -19.28 -5.63
N ILE A 10 65.21 -18.58 -4.75
CA ILE A 10 65.78 -17.80 -3.64
C ILE A 10 65.39 -18.52 -2.36
N THR A 11 66.37 -18.99 -1.60
CA THR A 11 66.16 -19.63 -0.31
C THR A 11 67.19 -19.06 0.66
N THR A 12 66.74 -18.49 1.77
CA THR A 12 67.63 -17.91 2.79
C THR A 12 67.83 -18.88 3.96
N GLY A 13 68.47 -18.41 5.03
CA GLY A 13 69.02 -19.27 6.08
C GLY A 13 68.23 -19.19 7.38
N SER A 14 68.95 -19.30 8.50
CA SER A 14 68.44 -18.90 9.81
C SER A 14 68.85 -17.45 10.10
N GLY A 15 67.95 -16.64 10.62
CA GLY A 15 68.19 -15.23 10.90
C GLY A 15 67.07 -14.37 10.32
N ASN A 16 67.12 -13.06 10.55
CA ASN A 16 66.17 -12.14 9.94
C ASN A 16 66.72 -11.71 8.58
N ASP A 17 66.22 -12.32 7.52
CA ASP A 17 66.66 -12.11 6.15
C ASP A 17 65.78 -11.07 5.43
N THR A 18 66.34 -10.46 4.38
CA THR A 18 65.61 -9.50 3.54
C THR A 18 65.83 -9.84 2.07
N VAL A 19 64.74 -10.02 1.34
CA VAL A 19 64.76 -10.28 -0.12
C VAL A 19 64.08 -9.11 -0.82
N ILE A 20 64.76 -8.54 -1.82
CA ILE A 20 64.28 -7.36 -2.56
C ILE A 20 64.03 -7.74 -4.02
N PHE A 21 62.80 -7.53 -4.46
CA PHE A 21 62.39 -7.58 -5.86
C PHE A 21 62.37 -6.15 -6.41
N ASP A 22 63.34 -5.85 -7.27
CA ASP A 22 63.71 -4.49 -7.69
C ASP A 22 63.65 -4.27 -9.21
N ALA A 23 62.87 -5.07 -9.94
CA ALA A 23 62.85 -5.00 -11.40
C ALA A 23 62.14 -3.71 -11.86
N LEU A 24 62.95 -2.75 -12.31
CA LEU A 24 62.48 -1.47 -12.85
C LEU A 24 61.52 -1.66 -14.03
N ASP A 25 60.47 -0.84 -14.05
CA ASP A 25 59.46 -0.83 -15.12
C ASP A 25 58.70 -2.17 -15.32
N ASP A 26 58.73 -3.09 -14.34
CA ASP A 26 57.91 -4.30 -14.32
C ASP A 26 56.73 -4.15 -13.35
N ASN A 27 55.54 -4.49 -13.83
CA ASN A 27 54.29 -4.35 -13.07
C ASN A 27 54.11 -5.39 -11.95
N ARG A 28 55.13 -6.19 -11.64
CA ARG A 28 55.19 -7.12 -10.50
C ARG A 28 56.53 -6.99 -9.75
N ALA A 29 57.32 -5.95 -10.04
CA ALA A 29 58.68 -5.77 -9.54
C ALA A 29 59.62 -6.98 -9.80
N GLY A 30 59.28 -7.84 -10.77
CA GLY A 30 60.03 -9.04 -11.12
C GLY A 30 59.66 -10.30 -10.33
N LEU A 31 58.64 -10.27 -9.47
CA LEU A 31 58.09 -11.47 -8.82
C LEU A 31 57.04 -12.13 -9.71
N THR A 32 57.27 -13.37 -10.12
CA THR A 32 56.39 -14.12 -11.02
C THR A 32 56.02 -15.48 -10.41
N ILE A 33 54.95 -16.10 -10.91
CA ILE A 33 54.52 -17.46 -10.49
C ILE A 33 55.62 -18.54 -10.68
N SER A 34 56.60 -18.29 -11.55
CA SER A 34 57.69 -19.24 -11.80
C SER A 34 58.76 -19.18 -10.72
N ASP A 35 58.84 -18.09 -9.96
CA ASP A 35 59.83 -17.92 -8.90
C ASP A 35 59.48 -18.81 -7.69
N THR A 36 60.49 -19.18 -6.90
CA THR A 36 60.35 -19.84 -5.60
C THR A 36 61.18 -19.04 -4.61
N VAL A 37 60.53 -18.47 -3.60
CA VAL A 37 61.14 -17.55 -2.64
C VAL A 37 60.82 -18.03 -1.23
N ASP A 38 61.83 -18.37 -0.46
CA ASP A 38 61.72 -18.91 0.89
C ASP A 38 62.62 -18.13 1.85
N GLY A 39 62.02 -17.46 2.84
CA GLY A 39 62.70 -16.68 3.88
C GLY A 39 63.37 -17.52 4.97
N GLY A 40 63.15 -18.83 4.99
CA GLY A 40 63.81 -19.71 5.95
C GLY A 40 63.24 -19.57 7.36
N THR A 41 64.10 -19.45 8.39
CA THR A 41 63.64 -19.31 9.78
C THR A 41 64.10 -17.99 10.36
N GLY A 42 63.16 -17.16 10.81
CA GLY A 42 63.48 -15.88 11.44
C GLY A 42 62.27 -14.97 11.45
N SER A 43 62.54 -13.67 11.44
CA SER A 43 61.55 -12.65 11.11
C SER A 43 62.00 -12.02 9.80
N ASP A 44 61.48 -12.53 8.70
CA ASP A 44 61.97 -12.28 7.35
C ASP A 44 61.13 -11.22 6.62
N THR A 45 61.77 -10.42 5.77
CA THR A 45 61.13 -9.31 5.04
C THR A 45 61.24 -9.48 3.52
N LEU A 46 60.10 -9.47 2.84
CA LEU A 46 60.02 -9.39 1.38
C LEU A 46 59.73 -7.94 0.97
N VAL A 47 60.66 -7.33 0.24
CA VAL A 47 60.59 -5.95 -0.22
C VAL A 47 60.21 -5.90 -1.70
N ILE A 48 59.21 -5.08 -2.03
CA ILE A 48 58.72 -4.88 -3.40
C ILE A 48 59.02 -3.44 -3.85
N ASP A 49 59.98 -3.30 -4.76
CA ASP A 49 60.53 -2.02 -5.23
C ASP A 49 60.57 -1.98 -6.77
N GLY A 50 59.44 -1.80 -7.44
CA GLY A 50 59.40 -1.82 -8.92
C GLY A 50 59.75 -0.47 -9.58
N ASN A 51 59.48 0.66 -8.92
CA ASN A 51 59.69 2.02 -9.43
C ASN A 51 59.38 2.21 -10.93
N LEU A 52 58.10 2.24 -11.28
CA LEU A 52 57.63 2.45 -12.65
C LEU A 52 57.93 3.89 -13.12
N SER A 53 58.59 4.02 -14.26
CA SER A 53 58.86 5.32 -14.90
C SER A 53 57.61 5.98 -15.51
N VAL A 54 56.55 5.20 -15.72
CA VAL A 54 55.23 5.64 -16.20
C VAL A 54 54.20 5.25 -15.16
N ALA A 55 53.31 6.19 -14.81
CA ALA A 55 52.22 5.96 -13.88
C ALA A 55 51.45 4.66 -14.18
N GLY A 56 51.41 3.76 -13.21
CA GLY A 56 50.85 2.43 -13.35
C GLY A 56 50.60 1.73 -12.01
N VAL A 57 50.40 0.42 -12.05
CA VAL A 57 50.13 -0.39 -10.86
C VAL A 57 51.11 -1.56 -10.81
N ILE A 58 51.79 -1.73 -9.68
CA ILE A 58 52.51 -2.97 -9.36
C ILE A 58 51.51 -3.92 -8.67
N ALA A 59 51.12 -4.99 -9.36
CA ALA A 59 50.06 -5.89 -8.93
C ALA A 59 50.61 -7.27 -8.56
N LEU A 60 50.35 -7.72 -7.33
CA LEU A 60 50.75 -9.03 -6.82
C LEU A 60 49.51 -9.77 -6.30
N GLY A 61 49.21 -10.92 -6.88
CA GLY A 61 48.04 -11.72 -6.52
C GLY A 61 48.35 -13.18 -6.24
N ALA A 62 47.31 -14.01 -6.20
CA ALA A 62 47.41 -15.43 -5.83
C ALA A 62 48.47 -16.20 -6.65
N SER A 63 48.64 -15.84 -7.92
CA SER A 63 49.65 -16.43 -8.81
C SER A 63 51.07 -16.14 -8.31
N GLU A 64 51.39 -14.88 -8.02
CA GLU A 64 52.71 -14.45 -7.57
C GLU A 64 53.03 -15.00 -6.16
N TRP A 65 52.01 -15.14 -5.29
CA TRP A 65 52.18 -15.68 -3.94
C TRP A 65 52.36 -17.19 -3.85
N THR A 66 52.08 -17.94 -4.93
CA THR A 66 51.98 -19.41 -4.92
C THR A 66 53.21 -20.07 -4.28
N ASN A 67 54.40 -19.54 -4.57
CA ASN A 67 55.69 -20.10 -4.19
C ASN A 67 56.51 -19.17 -3.28
N VAL A 68 55.83 -18.28 -2.54
CA VAL A 68 56.44 -17.44 -1.50
C VAL A 68 56.13 -18.05 -0.13
N SER A 69 57.14 -18.28 0.70
CA SER A 69 57.00 -18.83 2.05
C SER A 69 57.98 -18.24 3.06
N ASN A 70 57.60 -18.31 4.34
CA ASN A 70 58.39 -17.90 5.50
C ASN A 70 58.86 -16.44 5.43
N PHE A 71 57.97 -15.53 5.01
CA PHE A 71 58.15 -14.08 5.18
C PHE A 71 57.10 -13.53 6.13
N GLU A 72 57.51 -12.93 7.23
CA GLU A 72 56.58 -12.36 8.20
C GLU A 72 56.13 -10.95 7.82
N THR A 73 56.95 -10.25 7.04
CA THR A 73 56.72 -8.87 6.61
C THR A 73 56.81 -8.72 5.09
N ILE A 74 55.80 -8.09 4.50
CA ILE A 74 55.86 -7.50 3.16
C ILE A 74 56.07 -6.00 3.32
N ARG A 75 57.14 -5.47 2.72
CA ARG A 75 57.44 -4.04 2.71
C ARG A 75 57.28 -3.48 1.30
N LEU A 76 56.44 -2.46 1.18
CA LEU A 76 56.25 -1.66 -0.03
C LEU A 76 57.15 -0.45 0.08
N VAL A 77 57.86 -0.10 -0.99
CA VAL A 77 58.79 1.04 -1.00
C VAL A 77 58.28 2.10 -1.96
N ASN A 78 58.72 2.06 -3.22
CA ASN A 78 58.36 3.08 -4.22
C ASN A 78 57.81 2.44 -5.50
N ALA A 79 56.53 2.66 -5.81
CA ALA A 79 55.93 2.19 -7.05
C ALA A 79 56.28 3.08 -8.26
N GLY A 80 56.84 4.26 -8.04
CA GLY A 80 57.10 5.30 -9.05
C GLY A 80 56.10 6.45 -8.98
N ALA A 81 56.46 7.60 -9.57
CA ALA A 81 55.65 8.81 -9.47
C ALA A 81 54.25 8.64 -10.10
N GLY A 82 53.20 8.84 -9.29
CA GLY A 82 51.81 8.64 -9.72
C GLY A 82 51.40 7.17 -9.90
N SER A 83 52.23 6.24 -9.46
CA SER A 83 51.96 4.80 -9.47
C SER A 83 51.44 4.32 -8.11
N SER A 84 50.96 3.08 -8.08
CA SER A 84 50.39 2.47 -6.86
C SER A 84 50.69 0.97 -6.80
N TYR A 85 50.44 0.37 -5.64
CA TYR A 85 50.46 -1.07 -5.42
C TYR A 85 49.05 -1.66 -5.42
N SER A 86 48.91 -2.92 -5.84
CA SER A 86 47.68 -3.70 -5.72
C SER A 86 48.03 -5.09 -5.20
N LEU A 87 47.64 -5.39 -3.97
CA LEU A 87 47.88 -6.68 -3.32
C LEU A 87 46.56 -7.45 -3.20
N THR A 88 46.51 -8.69 -3.69
CA THR A 88 45.40 -9.61 -3.38
C THR A 88 45.87 -10.62 -2.35
N LEU A 89 45.26 -10.58 -1.15
CA LEU A 89 45.60 -11.48 -0.06
C LEU A 89 44.78 -12.77 -0.16
N THR A 90 45.39 -13.88 0.25
CA THR A 90 44.75 -15.20 0.29
C THR A 90 45.10 -15.92 1.58
N ASP A 91 44.23 -16.83 2.04
CA ASP A 91 44.54 -17.69 3.19
C ASP A 91 45.85 -18.45 3.00
N THR A 92 46.14 -18.90 1.77
CA THR A 92 47.39 -19.59 1.44
C THR A 92 48.60 -18.69 1.64
N LEU A 93 48.55 -17.44 1.17
CA LEU A 93 49.62 -16.46 1.38
C LEU A 93 49.90 -16.31 2.87
N ILE A 94 48.87 -15.98 3.66
CA ILE A 94 49.02 -15.74 5.09
C ILE A 94 49.53 -17.00 5.79
N SER A 95 48.93 -18.18 5.56
CA SER A 95 49.35 -19.43 6.21
C SER A 95 50.82 -19.80 5.98
N LYS A 96 51.39 -19.40 4.83
CA LYS A 96 52.80 -19.64 4.49
C LYS A 96 53.74 -18.53 4.94
N ASN A 97 53.24 -17.34 5.23
CA ASN A 97 54.01 -16.10 5.41
C ASN A 97 53.44 -15.32 6.60
N ASN A 98 53.56 -15.89 7.81
CA ASN A 98 53.04 -15.25 9.00
C ASN A 98 53.92 -15.47 10.22
N ALA A 99 53.93 -14.46 11.10
CA ALA A 99 54.42 -14.58 12.46
C ALA A 99 53.22 -14.86 13.37
N SER A 100 53.20 -16.02 14.03
CA SER A 100 52.13 -16.37 15.00
C SER A 100 50.70 -16.22 14.44
N GLY A 101 50.50 -16.45 13.14
CA GLY A 101 49.21 -16.34 12.45
C GLY A 101 48.88 -14.98 11.85
N VAL A 102 49.81 -14.01 11.84
CA VAL A 102 49.62 -12.67 11.26
C VAL A 102 50.68 -12.33 10.21
N LEU A 103 50.27 -11.83 9.04
CA LEU A 103 51.15 -11.24 8.03
C LEU A 103 51.23 -9.72 8.23
N SER A 104 52.42 -9.13 8.27
CA SER A 104 52.59 -7.67 8.36
C SER A 104 52.82 -7.06 6.99
N ILE A 105 52.07 -6.01 6.66
CA ILE A 105 52.25 -5.19 5.47
C ILE A 105 52.65 -3.79 5.92
N VAL A 106 53.79 -3.32 5.44
CA VAL A 106 54.39 -2.03 5.83
C VAL A 106 54.50 -1.17 4.58
N ASN A 107 53.79 -0.04 4.57
CA ASN A 107 53.88 0.99 3.54
C ASN A 107 54.50 2.29 4.06
N ASP A 108 54.45 2.53 5.37
CA ASP A 108 55.27 3.54 6.04
C ASP A 108 56.72 3.04 6.17
N ASN A 109 57.65 3.72 5.49
CA ASN A 109 59.07 3.36 5.46
C ASN A 109 59.93 4.31 6.28
N ASP A 110 59.35 5.23 7.02
CA ASP A 110 60.06 6.01 8.01
C ASP A 110 59.55 5.67 9.42
N THR A 111 60.10 6.32 10.45
CA THR A 111 59.68 6.07 11.84
C THR A 111 59.57 7.38 12.62
N ALA A 112 59.58 8.51 11.91
CA ALA A 112 59.71 9.83 12.51
C ALA A 112 58.33 10.45 12.81
N ASN A 113 57.28 9.95 12.14
CA ASN A 113 55.87 10.33 12.22
C ASN A 113 54.99 9.28 12.97
N ASP A 114 55.60 8.20 13.50
CA ASP A 114 55.02 7.09 14.30
C ASP A 114 54.41 7.49 15.67
N SER A 115 54.33 8.78 16.01
CA SER A 115 53.89 9.21 17.33
C SER A 115 53.18 10.55 17.29
N ALA A 116 52.15 10.69 18.12
CA ALA A 116 51.37 11.93 18.21
C ALA A 116 52.27 13.16 18.47
N ALA A 117 52.03 14.23 17.70
CA ALA A 117 52.71 15.53 17.79
C ALA A 117 54.25 15.48 17.61
N THR A 118 54.78 14.49 16.89
CA THR A 118 56.17 14.54 16.39
C THR A 118 56.28 15.35 15.10
N ALA A 119 57.50 15.74 14.72
CA ALA A 119 57.72 16.56 13.53
C ALA A 119 57.54 15.74 12.25
N ASP A 120 56.76 16.28 11.32
CA ASP A 120 56.54 15.74 9.99
C ASP A 120 57.86 15.59 9.19
N THR A 121 58.11 14.39 8.66
CA THR A 121 59.26 14.07 7.81
C THR A 121 58.89 14.19 6.34
N ALA A 122 58.88 15.42 5.83
CA ALA A 122 58.77 15.61 4.38
C ALA A 122 60.02 15.05 3.65
N GLY A 123 59.87 13.89 2.99
CA GLY A 123 60.73 13.45 1.88
C GLY A 123 61.96 12.60 2.22
N VAL A 124 61.88 11.66 3.17
CA VAL A 124 62.97 10.70 3.44
C VAL A 124 62.82 9.35 2.72
N SER A 125 61.61 9.02 2.25
CA SER A 125 61.29 7.86 1.42
C SER A 125 60.13 8.23 0.45
N ASN A 126 59.94 7.49 -0.65
CA ASN A 126 58.86 7.77 -1.63
C ASN A 126 57.85 6.63 -1.53
N GLU A 127 56.82 6.79 -0.72
CA GLU A 127 55.72 5.86 -0.54
C GLU A 127 54.73 5.98 -1.71
N SER A 128 53.91 4.96 -1.89
CA SER A 128 52.91 4.95 -2.95
C SER A 128 51.61 4.36 -2.43
N ALA A 129 50.48 4.87 -2.95
CA ALA A 129 49.17 4.36 -2.58
C ALA A 129 49.06 2.85 -2.81
N VAL A 130 48.40 2.14 -1.89
CA VAL A 130 48.16 0.70 -2.02
C VAL A 130 46.66 0.37 -1.99
N VAL A 131 46.28 -0.55 -2.86
CA VAL A 131 44.99 -1.25 -2.80
C VAL A 131 45.22 -2.66 -2.27
N ILE A 132 44.61 -2.99 -1.14
CA ILE A 132 44.66 -4.33 -0.53
C ILE A 132 43.30 -4.99 -0.69
N ASP A 133 43.19 -5.97 -1.59
CA ASP A 133 42.00 -6.82 -1.72
C ASP A 133 42.13 -8.04 -0.79
N ALA A 134 41.43 -7.97 0.35
CA ALA A 134 41.41 -9.00 1.38
C ALA A 134 40.06 -9.75 1.44
N ARG A 135 39.19 -9.59 0.43
CA ARG A 135 37.86 -10.21 0.40
C ARG A 135 37.86 -11.74 0.43
N ALA A 136 38.94 -12.34 -0.07
CA ALA A 136 39.11 -13.79 -0.16
C ALA A 136 39.62 -14.43 1.14
N LEU A 137 39.88 -13.64 2.18
CA LEU A 137 40.32 -14.15 3.47
C LEU A 137 39.17 -14.77 4.26
N SER A 138 39.46 -15.90 4.89
CA SER A 138 38.58 -16.51 5.89
C SER A 138 38.64 -15.76 7.23
N ASN A 139 37.70 -16.05 8.12
CA ASN A 139 37.61 -15.42 9.45
C ASN A 139 38.75 -15.78 10.44
N VAL A 140 39.70 -16.62 10.03
CA VAL A 140 40.87 -16.98 10.85
C VAL A 140 42.16 -16.31 10.38
N SER A 141 42.19 -15.85 9.14
CA SER A 141 43.35 -15.21 8.53
C SER A 141 43.36 -13.73 8.86
N ARG A 142 44.48 -13.25 9.42
CA ARG A 142 44.62 -11.85 9.81
C ARG A 142 45.93 -11.26 9.28
N PHE A 143 45.92 -9.94 9.12
CA PHE A 143 47.06 -9.17 8.66
C PHE A 143 47.10 -7.85 9.41
N ASN A 144 48.31 -7.28 9.45
CA ASN A 144 48.55 -5.92 9.91
C ASN A 144 48.87 -5.04 8.72
N TYR A 145 48.42 -3.79 8.76
CA TYR A 145 48.76 -2.75 7.79
C TYR A 145 49.22 -1.49 8.51
N ASN A 146 50.36 -0.95 8.08
CA ASN A 146 50.87 0.37 8.49
C ASN A 146 50.98 1.27 7.26
N GLY A 147 50.03 2.18 7.10
CA GLY A 147 50.00 3.22 6.06
C GLY A 147 50.78 4.47 6.47
N GLU A 148 51.07 5.33 5.49
CA GLU A 148 51.94 6.51 5.65
C GLU A 148 51.26 7.64 6.44
N GLU A 149 51.92 8.13 7.49
CA GLU A 149 51.49 9.27 8.31
C GLU A 149 51.93 10.65 7.78
N GLY A 150 51.30 11.73 8.29
CA GLY A 150 51.81 13.10 8.10
C GLY A 150 51.51 13.72 6.72
N ALA A 151 52.42 14.54 6.19
CA ALA A 151 52.20 15.28 4.93
C ALA A 151 52.49 14.48 3.66
N SER A 152 53.27 13.38 3.76
CA SER A 152 53.55 12.43 2.68
C SER A 152 52.46 11.35 2.52
N ARG A 153 51.44 11.36 3.37
CA ARG A 153 50.36 10.35 3.41
C ARG A 153 49.87 9.92 2.04
N THR A 154 49.72 8.61 1.90
CA THR A 154 49.16 7.97 0.74
C THR A 154 47.63 7.96 0.80
N THR A 155 46.97 7.65 -0.31
CA THR A 155 45.52 7.41 -0.34
C THR A 155 45.30 5.93 -0.59
N ASP A 156 45.24 5.18 0.50
CA ASP A 156 45.19 3.74 0.50
C ASP A 156 43.74 3.23 0.52
N ARG A 157 43.57 2.00 0.04
CA ARG A 157 42.27 1.35 -0.04
C ARG A 157 42.36 -0.09 0.45
N ILE A 158 41.60 -0.40 1.49
CA ILE A 158 41.49 -1.75 2.02
C ILE A 158 40.09 -2.28 1.69
N ILE A 159 40.02 -3.40 0.98
CA ILE A 159 38.78 -3.99 0.48
C ILE A 159 38.47 -5.26 1.25
N LEU A 160 37.34 -5.28 1.95
CA LEU A 160 36.88 -6.40 2.76
C LEU A 160 35.49 -6.87 2.33
N SER A 161 35.21 -8.15 2.59
CA SER A 161 33.89 -8.74 2.57
C SER A 161 33.34 -8.85 4.00
N ASP A 162 32.08 -9.25 4.14
CA ASP A 162 31.47 -9.59 5.44
C ASP A 162 32.28 -10.61 6.25
N VAL A 163 32.89 -11.58 5.59
CA VAL A 163 33.65 -12.65 6.27
C VAL A 163 35.01 -12.14 6.78
N SER A 164 35.65 -11.26 6.00
CA SER A 164 36.97 -10.73 6.35
C SER A 164 36.89 -9.53 7.29
N LEU A 165 35.79 -8.78 7.32
CA LEU A 165 35.58 -7.73 8.32
C LEU A 165 35.10 -8.35 9.64
N ASN A 166 36.02 -8.69 10.53
CA ASN A 166 35.71 -9.48 11.75
C ASN A 166 36.44 -8.99 13.02
N GLY A 167 37.00 -7.77 12.99
CA GLY A 167 37.68 -7.15 14.13
C GLY A 167 39.01 -7.80 14.54
N THR A 168 39.59 -8.71 13.73
CA THR A 168 40.86 -9.37 14.06
C THR A 168 42.08 -8.79 13.33
N HIS A 169 41.86 -7.86 12.40
CA HIS A 169 42.91 -7.16 11.66
C HIS A 169 43.43 -5.97 12.47
N ASN A 170 44.69 -5.58 12.26
CA ASN A 170 45.23 -4.32 12.75
C ASN A 170 45.55 -3.43 11.55
N ILE A 171 44.65 -2.52 11.20
CA ILE A 171 44.76 -1.68 10.01
C ILE A 171 44.90 -0.23 10.49
N ASN A 172 46.11 0.31 10.34
CA ASN A 172 46.40 1.72 10.55
C ASN A 172 46.62 2.38 9.18
N GLY A 173 45.76 3.31 8.80
CA GLY A 173 45.94 4.12 7.57
C GLY A 173 46.98 5.23 7.68
N GLY A 174 47.44 5.53 8.88
CA GLY A 174 48.33 6.64 9.19
C GLY A 174 47.57 7.88 9.65
N ALA A 175 47.95 8.44 10.81
CA ALA A 175 47.33 9.62 11.38
C ALA A 175 47.74 10.92 10.66
N VAL A 176 46.84 11.92 10.71
CA VAL A 176 47.03 13.23 10.08
C VAL A 176 47.68 14.26 11.03
N ASP A 177 47.55 14.09 12.34
CA ASP A 177 47.86 15.10 13.38
C ASP A 177 49.34 15.21 13.79
N ASN A 178 50.25 15.24 12.82
CA ASN A 178 51.66 15.60 13.05
C ASN A 178 51.92 17.11 12.88
N ASP A 179 50.87 17.94 12.84
CA ASP A 179 50.93 19.41 12.81
C ASP A 179 50.00 19.99 13.90
N ALA A 180 50.59 20.69 14.88
CA ALA A 180 49.93 21.29 16.04
C ALA A 180 48.85 22.35 15.73
N THR A 181 48.53 22.59 14.45
CA THR A 181 47.56 23.59 14.00
C THR A 181 46.34 23.01 13.28
N ASN A 182 46.25 21.68 13.10
CA ASN A 182 45.37 21.06 12.12
C ASN A 182 44.29 20.14 12.73
N ASN A 183 43.38 20.77 13.47
CA ASN A 183 42.61 20.15 14.54
C ASN A 183 41.31 19.41 14.13
N SER A 184 41.23 18.76 12.96
CA SER A 184 40.10 17.86 12.60
C SER A 184 40.26 17.15 11.24
N GLN A 185 41.48 17.06 10.68
CA GLN A 185 41.63 16.48 9.35
C GLN A 185 41.60 14.95 9.42
N LYS A 186 40.65 14.37 8.69
CA LYS A 186 40.59 12.92 8.48
C LYS A 186 41.60 12.47 7.43
N ASN A 187 42.00 11.21 7.49
CA ASN A 187 42.76 10.57 6.41
C ASN A 187 41.87 10.37 5.15
N ASP A 188 42.45 10.46 3.95
CA ASP A 188 41.79 10.22 2.67
C ASP A 188 41.61 8.73 2.32
N ASP A 189 42.16 7.84 3.15
CA ASP A 189 42.06 6.39 3.04
C ASP A 189 40.63 5.88 3.03
N VAL A 190 40.47 4.73 2.37
CA VAL A 190 39.17 4.11 2.12
C VAL A 190 39.13 2.68 2.64
N LEU A 191 38.22 2.42 3.58
CA LEU A 191 37.75 1.09 3.88
C LEU A 191 36.57 0.76 2.96
N GLU A 192 36.81 -0.07 1.94
CA GLU A 192 35.79 -0.51 1.01
C GLU A 192 35.16 -1.83 1.51
N LEU A 193 33.85 -1.80 1.77
CA LEU A 193 33.05 -2.98 2.08
C LEU A 193 32.23 -3.36 0.86
N ARG A 194 32.53 -4.54 0.30
CA ARG A 194 31.94 -4.95 -0.97
C ARG A 194 30.82 -5.97 -0.78
N ASN A 195 29.68 -5.69 -1.42
CA ASN A 195 28.40 -6.40 -1.30
C ASN A 195 27.77 -6.26 0.09
N ALA A 196 26.68 -7.01 0.36
CA ALA A 196 26.02 -6.96 1.65
C ALA A 196 26.98 -7.39 2.76
N THR A 197 27.33 -6.44 3.63
CA THR A 197 28.17 -6.61 4.81
C THR A 197 27.37 -6.24 6.04
N ASN A 198 27.48 -7.03 7.11
CA ASN A 198 26.89 -6.77 8.41
C ASN A 198 27.99 -6.40 9.41
N ALA A 199 28.41 -5.13 9.38
CA ALA A 199 29.47 -4.59 10.21
C ALA A 199 28.92 -4.13 11.57
N SER A 200 29.07 -4.96 12.58
CA SER A 200 28.80 -4.59 13.97
C SER A 200 29.93 -3.75 14.55
N MET A 201 29.69 -3.12 15.71
CA MET A 201 30.73 -2.32 16.40
C MET A 201 32.03 -3.10 16.67
N GLY A 202 31.94 -4.42 16.88
CA GLY A 202 33.11 -5.26 17.15
C GLY A 202 33.99 -5.47 15.91
N ASP A 203 33.41 -5.38 14.71
CA ASP A 203 34.11 -5.70 13.47
C ASP A 203 35.09 -4.59 13.04
N PHE A 204 34.92 -3.37 13.57
CA PHE A 204 35.84 -2.24 13.41
C PHE A 204 36.98 -2.25 14.43
N SER A 205 37.05 -3.22 15.33
CA SER A 205 38.16 -3.32 16.28
C SER A 205 39.49 -3.49 15.54
N GLY A 206 40.49 -2.71 15.93
CA GLY A 206 41.81 -2.71 15.30
C GLY A 206 41.89 -1.94 13.98
N ILE A 207 40.84 -1.21 13.58
CA ILE A 207 40.88 -0.31 12.43
C ILE A 207 41.01 1.13 12.93
N SER A 208 42.00 1.86 12.45
CA SER A 208 42.25 3.26 12.80
C SER A 208 42.76 4.10 11.63
N ASN A 209 42.54 5.40 11.72
CA ASN A 209 43.02 6.41 10.77
C ASN A 209 42.59 6.16 9.31
N ILE A 210 41.33 5.78 9.11
CA ILE A 210 40.66 5.69 7.81
C ILE A 210 39.45 6.64 7.80
N GLY A 211 39.51 7.71 7.00
CA GLY A 211 38.46 8.73 7.01
C GLY A 211 37.24 8.46 6.12
N THR A 212 37.21 7.33 5.40
CA THR A 212 36.09 6.97 4.52
C THR A 212 35.72 5.49 4.60
N ILE A 213 34.43 5.21 4.80
CA ILE A 213 33.82 3.90 4.53
C ILE A 213 33.10 3.97 3.17
N GLU A 214 33.48 3.11 2.24
CA GLU A 214 32.86 3.01 0.92
C GLU A 214 32.11 1.68 0.79
N LEU A 215 30.83 1.74 0.44
CA LEU A 215 29.99 0.57 0.18
C LEU A 215 29.82 0.40 -1.31
N THR A 216 30.25 -0.74 -1.84
CA THR A 216 30.18 -1.05 -3.27
C THR A 216 29.44 -2.36 -3.51
N ASN A 217 28.97 -2.56 -4.74
CA ASN A 217 28.36 -3.80 -5.18
C ASN A 217 28.98 -4.21 -6.52
N ASP A 218 29.53 -5.42 -6.57
CA ASP A 218 30.08 -6.00 -7.81
C ASP A 218 29.18 -7.11 -8.38
N THR A 219 28.04 -7.37 -7.75
CA THR A 219 27.04 -8.34 -8.21
C THR A 219 25.93 -7.69 -9.04
N ALA A 220 25.23 -8.50 -9.82
CA ALA A 220 24.06 -8.07 -10.59
C ALA A 220 22.77 -7.94 -9.73
N VAL A 221 22.87 -8.07 -8.41
CA VAL A 221 21.74 -8.02 -7.46
C VAL A 221 21.93 -6.83 -6.54
N SER A 222 20.85 -6.13 -6.18
CA SER A 222 20.91 -5.04 -5.21
C SER A 222 21.36 -5.54 -3.83
N GLN A 223 22.24 -4.78 -3.19
CA GLN A 223 22.84 -5.12 -1.89
C GLN A 223 22.48 -4.06 -0.86
N VAL A 224 22.33 -4.47 0.40
CA VAL A 224 22.15 -3.57 1.55
C VAL A 224 23.15 -3.97 2.62
N SER A 225 24.04 -3.04 2.99
CA SER A 225 24.99 -3.25 4.08
C SER A 225 24.44 -2.66 5.39
N GLN A 226 24.74 -3.31 6.50
CA GLN A 226 24.39 -2.86 7.85
C GLN A 226 25.66 -2.41 8.55
N ILE A 227 25.63 -1.25 9.21
CA ILE A 227 26.79 -0.66 9.88
C ILE A 227 26.35 -0.10 11.22
N GLN A 228 27.09 -0.44 12.27
CA GLN A 228 26.91 0.12 13.60
C GLN A 228 28.13 0.93 14.03
N LEU A 229 27.91 2.19 14.44
CA LEU A 229 28.97 3.11 14.85
C LEU A 229 28.72 3.73 16.23
N ASN A 230 29.81 4.05 16.93
CA ASN A 230 29.82 4.83 18.16
C ASN A 230 31.02 5.78 18.18
N ASP A 231 31.09 6.66 19.17
CA ASP A 231 32.14 7.69 19.26
C ASP A 231 33.54 7.08 19.27
N ASN A 232 33.75 5.94 19.95
CA ASN A 232 35.06 5.30 20.01
C ASN A 232 35.54 4.81 18.62
N ILE A 233 34.61 4.30 17.80
CA ILE A 233 34.92 3.85 16.44
C ILE A 233 35.21 5.05 15.55
N VAL A 234 34.37 6.09 15.57
CA VAL A 234 34.59 7.29 14.78
C VAL A 234 35.91 7.96 15.17
N ASN A 235 36.23 7.98 16.47
CA ASN A 235 37.51 8.50 16.96
C ASN A 235 38.70 7.68 16.50
N ALA A 236 38.65 6.37 16.61
CA ALA A 236 39.74 5.54 16.12
C ALA A 236 39.92 5.71 14.60
N MET A 237 38.83 5.77 13.84
CA MET A 237 38.85 5.84 12.38
C MET A 237 39.27 7.21 11.86
N VAL A 238 38.77 8.32 12.41
CA VAL A 238 39.08 9.65 11.86
C VAL A 238 40.46 10.10 12.28
N ASP A 239 40.78 10.01 13.57
CA ASP A 239 42.05 10.43 14.13
C ASP A 239 42.31 9.74 15.48
N SER A 240 43.15 8.70 15.46
CA SER A 240 43.51 7.97 16.67
C SER A 240 44.47 8.71 17.61
N TYR A 241 45.07 9.82 17.17
CA TYR A 241 46.05 10.57 17.97
C TYR A 241 45.41 11.70 18.79
N GLN A 242 44.20 12.13 18.42
CA GLN A 242 43.46 13.14 19.14
C GLN A 242 42.08 12.63 19.56
N ALA A 243 41.69 12.92 20.80
CA ALA A 243 40.33 12.62 21.27
C ALA A 243 39.32 13.66 20.74
N ALA A 244 38.18 13.18 20.26
CA ALA A 244 37.03 13.97 19.81
C ALA A 244 36.47 14.88 20.91
N ASN A 245 35.93 16.04 20.52
CA ASN A 245 35.13 16.89 21.41
C ASN A 245 34.08 17.71 20.67
N THR A 246 33.13 18.29 21.43
CA THR A 246 31.94 18.97 20.88
C THR A 246 32.17 20.41 20.39
N THR A 247 33.41 20.92 20.37
CA THR A 247 33.66 22.35 20.09
C THR A 247 34.75 22.62 19.07
N THR A 248 35.91 21.98 19.21
CA THR A 248 37.11 22.29 18.42
C THR A 248 37.57 21.10 17.58
N HIS A 249 37.24 19.87 18.00
CA HIS A 249 37.67 18.63 17.35
C HIS A 249 36.45 17.72 17.14
N VAL A 250 35.49 18.18 16.34
CA VAL A 250 34.35 17.32 15.96
C VAL A 250 34.82 16.42 14.83
N GLU A 251 34.95 15.13 15.11
CA GLU A 251 35.42 14.19 14.12
C GLU A 251 34.35 13.90 13.08
N ARG A 252 34.74 13.94 11.80
CA ARG A 252 33.83 13.72 10.68
C ARG A 252 34.22 12.49 9.88
N LEU A 253 33.41 11.44 9.99
CA LEU A 253 33.58 10.23 9.18
C LEU A 253 32.71 10.32 7.91
N THR A 254 33.30 9.99 6.77
CA THR A 254 32.53 9.91 5.51
C THR A 254 32.07 8.48 5.24
N ILE A 255 30.81 8.32 4.86
CA ILE A 255 30.23 7.07 4.41
C ILE A 255 29.63 7.29 3.02
N ARG A 256 29.96 6.44 2.05
CA ARG A 256 29.40 6.56 0.70
C ARG A 256 28.94 5.22 0.15
N ALA A 257 27.68 5.17 -0.28
CA ALA A 257 27.10 4.03 -0.97
C ALA A 257 27.07 4.29 -2.48
N LEU A 258 27.93 3.60 -3.22
CA LEU A 258 28.11 3.81 -4.66
C LEU A 258 27.39 2.73 -5.46
N GLY A 259 26.50 3.14 -6.37
CA GLY A 259 25.76 2.21 -7.23
C GLY A 259 26.68 1.39 -8.15
N ASN A 260 26.21 0.22 -8.58
CA ASN A 260 26.98 -0.61 -9.51
C ASN A 260 26.96 0.02 -10.92
N THR A 261 28.13 0.41 -11.41
CA THR A 261 28.29 1.06 -12.73
C THR A 261 28.16 0.08 -13.89
N ASN A 262 28.37 -1.22 -13.67
CA ASN A 262 28.23 -2.27 -14.68
C ASN A 262 26.79 -2.79 -14.79
N PHE A 263 26.02 -2.72 -13.71
CA PHE A 263 24.63 -3.18 -13.63
C PHE A 263 23.74 -2.07 -13.05
N ALA A 264 23.23 -1.18 -13.91
CA ALA A 264 22.50 0.02 -13.49
C ALA A 264 21.25 -0.25 -12.61
N THR A 265 20.68 -1.46 -12.64
CA THR A 265 19.55 -1.87 -11.80
C THR A 265 19.97 -2.45 -10.44
N ALA A 266 21.25 -2.78 -10.25
CA ALA A 266 21.78 -3.36 -9.02
C ALA A 266 22.24 -2.22 -8.08
N THR A 267 21.35 -1.81 -7.20
CA THR A 267 21.54 -0.67 -6.32
C THR A 267 22.32 -1.03 -5.05
N VAL A 268 22.94 -0.03 -4.42
CA VAL A 268 23.52 -0.15 -3.07
C VAL A 268 22.65 0.64 -2.10
N GLY A 269 22.24 -0.01 -1.03
CA GLY A 269 21.55 0.58 0.12
C GLY A 269 22.35 0.40 1.40
N VAL A 270 21.95 1.11 2.45
CA VAL A 270 22.62 1.06 3.76
C VAL A 270 21.60 1.11 4.89
N THR A 271 21.81 0.27 5.90
CA THR A 271 21.22 0.42 7.23
C THR A 271 22.31 0.91 8.18
N LEU A 272 22.22 2.14 8.65
CA LEU A 272 23.22 2.76 9.49
C LEU A 272 22.63 3.06 10.87
N ASP A 273 23.15 2.39 11.89
CA ASP A 273 22.81 2.62 13.29
C ASP A 273 23.99 3.30 13.99
N ALA A 274 23.85 4.61 14.17
CA ALA A 274 24.81 5.48 14.83
C ALA A 274 24.12 6.32 15.92
N ALA A 275 23.02 5.82 16.48
CA ALA A 275 22.18 6.55 17.44
C ALA A 275 22.92 6.95 18.72
N THR A 276 24.02 6.24 19.04
CA THR A 276 24.84 6.50 20.22
C THR A 276 25.91 7.57 20.00
N LEU A 277 26.09 8.08 18.77
CA LEU A 277 27.05 9.15 18.53
C LEU A 277 26.64 10.42 19.29
N THR A 278 27.61 11.06 19.92
CA THR A 278 27.42 12.35 20.59
C THR A 278 27.80 13.50 19.65
N ALA A 279 27.64 14.75 20.10
CA ALA A 279 28.02 15.93 19.33
C ALA A 279 29.55 16.05 19.08
N ALA A 280 30.36 15.12 19.59
CA ALA A 280 31.80 15.03 19.31
C ALA A 280 32.10 14.35 17.98
N SER A 281 31.15 13.59 17.42
CA SER A 281 31.29 12.86 16.17
C SER A 281 30.14 13.24 15.23
N ALA A 282 30.44 13.39 13.95
CA ALA A 282 29.47 13.70 12.92
C ALA A 282 29.74 12.89 11.64
N LEU A 283 28.70 12.72 10.84
CA LEU A 283 28.73 11.87 9.66
C LEU A 283 28.43 12.66 8.40
N ASP A 284 29.24 12.41 7.37
CA ASP A 284 29.01 12.86 6.00
C ASP A 284 28.62 11.65 5.15
N VAL A 285 27.33 11.49 4.88
CA VAL A 285 26.79 10.29 4.22
C VAL A 285 26.32 10.62 2.80
N THR A 286 26.80 9.88 1.80
CA THR A 286 26.23 9.89 0.44
C THR A 286 25.50 8.59 0.18
N LEU A 287 24.18 8.67 -0.02
CA LEU A 287 23.32 7.51 -0.22
C LEU A 287 23.22 7.11 -1.68
N GLY A 288 23.16 5.80 -1.88
CA GLY A 288 22.80 5.21 -3.16
C GLY A 288 21.30 5.25 -3.42
N ARG A 289 20.87 4.50 -4.44
CA ARG A 289 19.45 4.33 -4.79
C ARG A 289 18.83 3.04 -4.25
N GLY A 290 19.57 2.28 -3.44
CA GLY A 290 19.02 1.12 -2.74
C GLY A 290 18.17 1.57 -1.56
N ALA A 291 17.65 0.60 -0.81
CA ALA A 291 16.90 0.87 0.42
C ALA A 291 17.82 1.45 1.49
N ASN A 292 17.49 2.62 2.03
CA ASN A 292 18.27 3.28 3.07
C ASN A 292 17.47 3.39 4.38
N ASN A 293 18.11 3.03 5.49
CA ASN A 293 17.56 3.19 6.84
C ASN A 293 18.65 3.78 7.75
N LEU A 294 18.53 5.06 8.09
CA LEU A 294 19.51 5.81 8.86
C LEU A 294 18.92 6.17 10.22
N GLN A 295 19.69 5.90 11.26
CA GLN A 295 19.47 6.39 12.61
C GLN A 295 20.80 6.96 13.13
N LEU A 296 20.97 8.28 13.02
CA LEU A 296 22.21 8.97 13.41
C LEU A 296 22.10 9.59 14.81
N GLY A 297 23.19 10.22 15.26
CA GLY A 297 23.39 10.64 16.65
C GLY A 297 23.16 12.13 16.88
N ALA A 298 23.90 12.71 17.84
CA ALA A 298 23.78 14.11 18.23
C ALA A 298 24.71 15.07 17.45
N GLY A 299 25.41 14.55 16.43
CA GLY A 299 26.37 15.28 15.60
C GLY A 299 25.70 16.31 14.69
N SER A 300 26.47 17.14 13.99
CA SER A 300 25.92 17.92 12.87
C SER A 300 26.14 17.14 11.58
N ASP A 301 25.18 16.28 11.28
CA ASP A 301 25.24 15.28 10.22
C ASP A 301 24.78 15.86 8.88
N ARG A 302 25.38 15.36 7.81
CA ARG A 302 25.05 15.76 6.44
C ARG A 302 24.82 14.53 5.59
N VAL A 303 23.61 14.41 5.06
CA VAL A 303 23.20 13.27 4.22
C VAL A 303 22.83 13.74 2.83
N VAL A 304 23.39 13.11 1.81
CA VAL A 304 23.13 13.36 0.40
C VAL A 304 22.27 12.24 -0.15
N LEU A 305 21.12 12.59 -0.72
CA LEU A 305 20.11 11.70 -1.25
C LEU A 305 19.92 11.92 -2.75
N LEU A 306 20.03 10.86 -3.54
CA LEU A 306 20.09 10.94 -5.01
C LEU A 306 18.80 10.46 -5.70
N GLY A 307 18.04 11.36 -6.31
CA GLY A 307 16.98 11.04 -7.28
C GLY A 307 17.54 10.56 -8.63
N ASN A 308 16.69 10.35 -9.64
CA ASN A 308 17.13 9.86 -10.96
C ASN A 308 17.33 11.01 -11.94
N TYR A 309 18.56 11.33 -12.33
CA TYR A 309 18.86 12.43 -13.25
C TYR A 309 19.80 11.97 -14.36
N VAL A 310 19.83 12.72 -15.46
CA VAL A 310 20.70 12.41 -16.60
C VAL A 310 22.12 12.92 -16.38
N ALA A 311 23.08 12.31 -17.09
CA ALA A 311 24.46 12.79 -17.09
C ALA A 311 24.53 14.24 -17.62
N GLY A 312 25.36 15.05 -16.97
CA GLY A 312 25.58 16.47 -17.25
C GLY A 312 24.72 17.42 -16.42
N THR A 313 23.70 16.94 -15.70
CA THR A 313 22.80 17.82 -14.92
C THR A 313 23.50 18.50 -13.76
N TYR A 314 24.37 17.78 -13.04
CA TYR A 314 25.03 18.27 -11.84
C TYR A 314 26.54 18.07 -11.94
N THR A 315 27.31 19.15 -11.83
CA THR A 315 28.79 19.10 -11.81
C THR A 315 29.37 19.08 -10.39
N ALA A 316 28.52 18.92 -9.38
CA ALA A 316 28.92 18.93 -7.97
C ALA A 316 29.68 17.65 -7.59
N THR A 317 30.53 17.78 -6.58
CA THR A 317 31.16 16.68 -5.87
C THR A 317 30.72 16.75 -4.41
N GLU A 318 30.18 15.65 -3.89
CA GLU A 318 29.71 15.54 -2.50
C GLU A 318 30.43 14.39 -1.82
N ASN A 319 31.07 14.64 -0.68
CA ASN A 319 31.77 13.62 0.10
C ASN A 319 32.78 12.79 -0.74
N GLY A 320 33.48 13.47 -1.66
CA GLY A 320 34.41 12.83 -2.60
C GLY A 320 33.75 12.09 -3.77
N VAL A 321 32.42 12.12 -3.89
CA VAL A 321 31.65 11.46 -4.96
C VAL A 321 31.22 12.47 -6.01
N SER A 322 31.58 12.21 -7.28
CA SER A 322 31.03 13.00 -8.40
C SER A 322 29.54 12.70 -8.56
N ILE A 323 28.68 13.71 -8.35
CA ILE A 323 27.23 13.56 -8.53
C ILE A 323 26.91 13.23 -9.99
N ASN A 324 27.64 13.82 -10.93
CA ASN A 324 27.50 13.49 -12.34
C ASN A 324 27.73 11.99 -12.62
N GLY A 325 28.76 11.42 -11.97
CA GLY A 325 29.12 10.01 -12.09
C GLY A 325 28.09 9.05 -11.52
N GLN A 326 27.13 9.55 -10.72
CA GLN A 326 26.01 8.78 -10.16
C GLN A 326 24.70 8.97 -10.96
N SER A 327 24.76 9.48 -12.18
CA SER A 327 23.57 9.65 -13.05
C SER A 327 22.95 8.31 -13.49
N THR A 328 21.70 8.35 -13.95
CA THR A 328 20.93 7.19 -14.43
C THR A 328 20.39 7.41 -15.84
N ALA A 329 20.15 6.33 -16.58
CA ALA A 329 19.49 6.39 -17.89
C ALA A 329 17.97 6.58 -17.70
N GLY A 330 17.47 7.80 -17.85
CA GLY A 330 16.05 8.14 -17.70
C GLY A 330 15.79 8.96 -16.43
N ALA A 331 15.16 10.12 -16.61
CA ALA A 331 14.96 11.17 -15.60
C ALA A 331 13.52 11.17 -15.05
N VAL A 332 13.03 10.02 -14.57
CA VAL A 332 11.74 9.94 -13.87
C VAL A 332 11.96 10.17 -12.37
N ALA A 333 11.05 10.89 -11.71
CA ALA A 333 11.02 11.03 -10.26
C ALA A 333 11.34 9.72 -9.53
N ARG A 334 12.24 9.78 -8.54
CA ARG A 334 12.43 8.65 -7.62
C ARG A 334 11.46 8.81 -6.45
N VAL A 335 10.53 7.87 -6.31
CA VAL A 335 9.73 7.73 -5.07
C VAL A 335 10.61 7.11 -4.00
N VAL A 336 10.76 7.80 -2.88
CA VAL A 336 11.64 7.40 -1.78
C VAL A 336 10.79 6.86 -0.63
N ASN A 337 11.11 5.64 -0.20
CA ASN A 337 10.52 4.98 0.96
C ASN A 337 11.56 4.78 2.09
N ASP A 338 12.63 5.56 2.06
CA ASP A 338 13.72 5.47 3.03
C ASP A 338 13.28 5.95 4.42
N THR A 339 13.93 5.44 5.46
CA THR A 339 13.86 6.00 6.81
C THR A 339 15.13 6.81 7.05
N ILE A 340 14.98 8.11 7.28
CA ILE A 340 16.11 9.04 7.46
C ILE A 340 15.86 9.78 8.78
N ASN A 341 16.52 9.30 9.83
CA ASN A 341 16.59 9.97 11.11
C ASN A 341 18.02 10.47 11.32
N LEU A 342 18.25 11.79 11.24
CA LEU A 342 19.60 12.35 11.45
C LEU A 342 19.88 12.64 12.93
N GLY A 343 18.93 12.33 13.82
CA GLY A 343 19.13 12.37 15.25
C GLY A 343 18.89 13.76 15.83
N GLY A 344 19.84 14.25 16.62
CA GLY A 344 19.80 15.61 17.15
C GLY A 344 21.03 16.38 16.69
N GLY A 345 20.96 17.70 16.68
CA GLY A 345 22.05 18.50 16.13
C GLY A 345 21.52 19.39 15.03
N ASN A 346 22.40 20.08 14.31
CA ASN A 346 21.98 20.92 13.19
C ASN A 346 22.23 20.16 11.89
N ASP A 347 21.30 19.29 11.54
CA ASP A 347 21.48 18.30 10.50
C ASP A 347 20.99 18.79 9.14
N THR A 348 21.61 18.27 8.08
CA THR A 348 21.34 18.68 6.70
C THR A 348 21.09 17.49 5.78
N LEU A 349 19.89 17.45 5.19
CA LEU A 349 19.60 16.61 4.03
C LEU A 349 19.83 17.40 2.74
N VAL A 350 20.56 16.82 1.80
CA VAL A 350 20.85 17.40 0.49
C VAL A 350 20.26 16.51 -0.58
N THR A 351 19.56 17.10 -1.55
CA THR A 351 18.93 16.32 -2.62
C THR A 351 19.44 16.73 -3.99
N TYR A 352 19.59 15.74 -4.87
CA TYR A 352 19.92 15.90 -6.28
C TYR A 352 18.96 15.11 -7.15
N GLY A 353 18.44 15.73 -8.22
CA GLY A 353 17.38 15.19 -9.06
C GLY A 353 15.99 15.20 -8.38
N ALA A 354 14.95 15.03 -9.20
CA ALA A 354 13.55 14.84 -8.84
C ALA A 354 13.38 13.69 -7.84
N ILE A 355 12.92 14.06 -6.66
CA ILE A 355 12.65 13.14 -5.55
C ILE A 355 11.24 13.38 -5.04
N ASP A 356 10.52 12.29 -4.82
CA ASP A 356 9.29 12.29 -4.05
C ASP A 356 9.57 11.69 -2.66
N LEU A 357 9.54 12.53 -1.63
CA LEU A 357 9.77 12.15 -0.23
C LEU A 357 8.48 11.82 0.51
N SER A 358 7.31 11.86 -0.13
CA SER A 358 6.03 11.66 0.56
C SER A 358 5.88 10.27 1.19
N GLY A 359 6.57 9.26 0.65
CA GLY A 359 6.65 7.91 1.22
C GLY A 359 7.77 7.70 2.24
N ALA A 360 8.65 8.69 2.45
CA ALA A 360 9.81 8.58 3.33
C ALA A 360 9.44 8.92 4.79
N THR A 361 10.13 8.29 5.74
CA THR A 361 10.07 8.67 7.15
C THR A 361 11.23 9.61 7.45
N LEU A 362 10.94 10.89 7.75
CA LEU A 362 11.94 11.93 7.99
C LEU A 362 11.86 12.43 9.43
N SER A 363 12.98 12.43 10.15
CA SER A 363 13.06 13.00 11.51
C SER A 363 14.46 13.53 11.84
N GLY A 364 14.55 14.47 12.78
CA GLY A 364 15.83 15.08 13.16
C GLY A 364 16.51 15.77 11.98
N ILE A 365 15.74 16.45 11.11
CA ILE A 365 16.30 17.18 9.97
C ILE A 365 15.94 18.64 10.12
N GLU A 366 16.96 19.48 10.25
CA GLU A 366 16.80 20.92 10.44
C GLU A 366 16.90 21.66 9.11
N ASN A 367 17.71 21.15 8.17
CA ASN A 367 17.96 21.81 6.89
C ASN A 367 17.75 20.83 5.74
N ILE A 368 17.03 21.25 4.70
CA ILE A 368 17.01 20.59 3.40
C ILE A 368 17.58 21.53 2.34
N THR A 369 18.66 21.11 1.68
CA THR A 369 19.23 21.78 0.50
C THR A 369 18.84 21.02 -0.75
N ASN A 370 17.92 21.57 -1.54
CA ASN A 370 17.41 20.95 -2.76
C ASN A 370 18.05 21.55 -4.00
N ASN A 371 18.53 20.69 -4.91
CA ASN A 371 19.09 21.11 -6.19
C ASN A 371 18.18 20.74 -7.38
N SER A 372 16.90 20.45 -7.12
CA SER A 372 15.94 19.98 -8.13
C SER A 372 14.48 20.08 -7.65
N ALA A 373 13.61 19.31 -8.30
CA ALA A 373 12.24 19.06 -7.89
C ALA A 373 12.14 18.17 -6.63
N VAL A 374 11.31 18.57 -5.67
CA VAL A 374 11.04 17.81 -4.44
C VAL A 374 9.54 17.80 -4.10
N VAL A 375 9.05 16.64 -3.67
CA VAL A 375 7.70 16.48 -3.09
C VAL A 375 7.83 16.13 -1.61
N LEU A 376 7.05 16.79 -0.76
CA LEU A 376 6.93 16.52 0.67
C LEU A 376 5.45 16.43 1.04
N THR A 377 5.14 15.88 2.21
CA THR A 377 3.83 16.07 2.83
C THR A 377 3.81 17.27 3.78
N ALA A 378 2.62 17.77 4.12
CA ALA A 378 2.48 18.88 5.04
C ALA A 378 2.90 18.51 6.48
N SER A 379 2.64 17.28 6.92
CA SER A 379 3.13 16.78 8.20
C SER A 379 4.66 16.74 8.26
N GLN A 380 5.33 16.30 7.19
CA GLN A 380 6.78 16.33 7.07
C GLN A 380 7.31 17.76 7.12
N TYR A 381 6.71 18.69 6.37
CA TYR A 381 7.12 20.10 6.38
C TYR A 381 7.02 20.72 7.78
N ASN A 382 5.92 20.47 8.48
CA ASN A 382 5.72 20.94 9.85
C ASN A 382 6.73 20.32 10.84
N ALA A 383 7.07 19.05 10.67
CA ALA A 383 8.09 18.38 11.49
C ALA A 383 9.47 19.02 11.32
N LEU A 384 9.86 19.39 10.09
CA LEU A 384 11.12 20.09 9.81
C LEU A 384 11.18 21.47 10.49
N ILE A 385 10.08 22.23 10.44
CA ILE A 385 9.98 23.52 11.14
C ILE A 385 10.11 23.33 12.66
N ALA A 386 9.41 22.32 13.21
CA ALA A 386 9.45 22.02 14.63
C ALA A 386 10.86 21.60 15.10
N ALA A 387 11.57 20.80 14.29
CA ALA A 387 12.94 20.39 14.56
C ALA A 387 13.87 21.60 14.68
N ARG A 388 13.86 22.52 13.70
CA ARG A 388 14.63 23.78 13.79
C ARG A 388 14.27 24.63 15.00
N ALA A 389 12.96 24.76 15.28
CA ALA A 389 12.47 25.55 16.40
C ALA A 389 12.95 25.00 17.75
N SER A 390 13.04 23.67 17.88
CA SER A 390 13.53 23.01 19.09
C SER A 390 14.98 23.38 19.45
N LEU A 391 15.78 23.74 18.44
CA LEU A 391 17.17 24.17 18.59
C LEU A 391 17.35 25.70 18.56
N GLY A 392 16.25 26.46 18.46
CA GLY A 392 16.29 27.92 18.38
C GLY A 392 16.97 28.46 17.12
N LEU A 393 16.98 27.69 16.02
CA LEU A 393 17.61 28.10 14.76
C LEU A 393 16.72 29.10 14.01
N SER A 394 17.36 30.10 13.37
CA SER A 394 16.68 31.07 12.51
C SER A 394 16.99 30.81 11.03
N GLY A 395 16.17 31.32 10.11
CA GLY A 395 16.36 31.17 8.66
C GLY A 395 15.60 29.99 8.03
N PRO A 396 15.86 29.69 6.74
CA PRO A 396 15.07 28.74 5.97
C PRO A 396 15.30 27.28 6.41
N VAL A 397 14.24 26.50 6.38
CA VAL A 397 14.27 25.03 6.47
C VAL A 397 14.62 24.43 5.11
N LEU A 398 13.98 24.93 4.06
CA LEU A 398 14.18 24.46 2.69
C LEU A 398 14.93 25.52 1.89
N THR A 399 16.09 25.16 1.35
CA THR A 399 16.87 26.03 0.46
C THR A 399 16.97 25.38 -0.92
N PHE A 400 16.54 26.09 -1.94
CA PHE A 400 16.75 25.72 -3.34
C PHE A 400 18.01 26.41 -3.87
N SER A 401 19.00 25.59 -4.22
CA SER A 401 20.30 26.02 -4.74
C SER A 401 20.55 25.42 -6.12
N GLY A 402 21.34 26.12 -6.95
CA GLY A 402 21.65 25.69 -8.32
C GLY A 402 21.01 26.56 -9.39
N THR A 403 21.51 26.48 -10.62
CA THR A 403 21.14 27.39 -11.72
C THR A 403 19.94 26.94 -12.54
N GLY A 404 19.45 25.72 -12.33
CA GLY A 404 18.32 25.12 -13.06
C GLY A 404 16.94 25.52 -12.50
N PRO A 405 15.86 25.14 -13.20
CA PRO A 405 14.51 25.21 -12.65
C PRO A 405 14.33 24.14 -11.56
N HIS A 406 13.63 24.53 -10.50
CA HIS A 406 13.28 23.75 -9.33
C HIS A 406 11.75 23.67 -9.21
N GLN A 407 11.28 22.66 -8.49
CA GLN A 407 9.87 22.47 -8.22
C GLN A 407 9.66 22.06 -6.76
N LEU A 408 8.63 22.62 -6.13
CA LEU A 408 8.19 22.20 -4.81
C LEU A 408 6.71 21.83 -4.85
N THR A 409 6.41 20.62 -4.40
CA THR A 409 5.03 20.18 -4.11
C THR A 409 4.94 19.82 -2.63
N ILE A 410 3.93 20.36 -1.95
CA ILE A 410 3.59 19.95 -0.59
C ILE A 410 2.20 19.30 -0.65
N VAL A 411 2.16 17.99 -0.45
CA VAL A 411 0.94 17.19 -0.43
C VAL A 411 0.28 17.34 0.92
N ASP A 412 -1.00 17.72 0.95
CA ASP A 412 -1.72 17.82 2.22
C ASP A 412 -2.14 16.43 2.71
N ASP A 413 -1.61 16.05 3.87
CA ASP A 413 -1.90 14.81 4.58
C ASP A 413 -2.51 15.06 5.97
N VAL A 414 -2.85 16.31 6.28
CA VAL A 414 -3.40 16.71 7.58
C VAL A 414 -4.87 17.08 7.44
N GLY A 415 -5.76 16.50 8.25
CA GLY A 415 -7.18 16.89 8.22
C GLY A 415 -7.42 18.34 8.70
N GLY A 416 -8.24 19.10 7.98
CA GLY A 416 -8.63 20.48 8.30
C GLY A 416 -7.88 21.55 7.49
N ILE A 417 -7.99 22.81 7.94
CA ILE A 417 -7.25 23.92 7.33
C ILE A 417 -5.78 23.82 7.74
N ASN A 418 -4.90 23.67 6.77
CA ASN A 418 -3.46 23.60 6.96
C ASN A 418 -2.80 24.86 6.40
N ASN A 419 -2.10 25.62 7.25
CA ASN A 419 -1.45 26.85 6.82
C ASN A 419 0.05 26.61 6.64
N ILE A 420 0.50 26.56 5.39
CA ILE A 420 1.91 26.39 5.05
C ILE A 420 2.59 27.76 5.09
N ASP A 421 3.52 27.93 6.03
CA ASP A 421 4.33 29.15 6.11
C ASP A 421 5.51 29.06 5.14
N LEU A 422 5.45 29.83 4.04
CA LEU A 422 6.48 29.83 3.00
C LEU A 422 7.74 30.63 3.39
N SER A 423 7.73 31.35 4.52
CA SER A 423 8.89 32.15 4.95
C SER A 423 10.10 31.30 5.35
N TYR A 424 9.90 30.00 5.59
CA TYR A 424 10.96 29.03 5.82
C TYR A 424 11.55 28.44 4.54
N ILE A 425 11.13 28.92 3.36
CA ILE A 425 11.68 28.50 2.07
C ILE A 425 12.54 29.63 1.52
N SER A 426 13.72 29.27 1.02
CA SER A 426 14.65 30.18 0.36
C SER A 426 15.04 29.67 -1.03
N VAL A 427 15.19 30.58 -1.98
CA VAL A 427 15.76 30.31 -3.31
C VAL A 427 16.99 31.19 -3.48
N SER A 428 18.17 30.59 -3.61
CA SER A 428 19.45 31.31 -3.77
C SER A 428 19.95 31.34 -5.22
N GLY A 429 19.40 30.47 -6.09
CA GLY A 429 19.67 30.43 -7.52
C GLY A 429 18.60 29.66 -8.29
N GLY A 430 18.47 29.94 -9.60
CA GLY A 430 17.50 29.27 -10.48
C GLY A 430 16.09 29.81 -10.33
N THR A 431 15.10 29.05 -10.80
CA THR A 431 13.67 29.39 -10.67
C THR A 431 12.98 28.33 -9.83
N LEU A 432 12.21 28.69 -8.80
CA LEU A 432 11.36 27.77 -8.06
C LEU A 432 9.92 27.94 -8.54
N LEU A 433 9.35 26.89 -9.11
CA LEU A 433 7.92 26.75 -9.27
C LEU A 433 7.36 26.01 -8.06
N TYR A 434 6.45 26.63 -7.32
CA TYR A 434 5.82 25.98 -6.16
C TYR A 434 4.31 25.95 -6.31
N ASP A 435 3.71 24.85 -5.85
CA ASP A 435 2.27 24.69 -5.86
C ASP A 435 1.61 25.62 -4.83
N VAL A 436 0.60 26.38 -5.28
CA VAL A 436 -0.31 27.16 -4.42
C VAL A 436 -1.71 26.56 -4.35
N THR A 437 -1.95 25.47 -5.08
CA THR A 437 -3.21 24.74 -5.14
C THR A 437 -3.15 23.53 -4.22
N SER A 438 -4.17 23.38 -3.38
CA SER A 438 -4.34 22.26 -2.43
C SER A 438 -4.24 20.93 -3.16
N ALA A 439 -3.23 20.12 -2.85
CA ALA A 439 -3.18 18.73 -3.26
C ALA A 439 -4.32 17.98 -2.56
N SER A 440 -5.47 17.84 -3.22
CA SER A 440 -6.56 17.01 -2.73
C SER A 440 -6.27 15.54 -3.06
N ASN A 441 -5.85 14.76 -2.06
CA ASN A 441 -6.30 13.38 -1.82
C ASN A 441 -5.45 12.70 -0.75
N ALA A 442 -5.77 12.94 0.52
CA ALA A 442 -5.44 12.00 1.59
C ALA A 442 -6.56 12.06 2.64
N THR A 443 -7.44 11.05 2.59
CA THR A 443 -8.51 10.75 3.56
C THR A 443 -9.74 11.67 3.53
N GLY A 444 -10.91 11.05 3.35
CA GLY A 444 -12.18 11.75 3.15
C GLY A 444 -12.58 12.64 4.32
N GLY A 445 -13.17 13.80 3.99
CA GLY A 445 -13.91 14.65 4.89
C GLY A 445 -13.41 16.09 4.96
N GLY A 446 -14.19 17.03 4.40
CA GLY A 446 -14.01 18.46 4.59
C GLY A 446 -12.96 19.10 3.68
N THR A 447 -13.30 20.28 3.14
CA THR A 447 -12.41 21.11 2.33
C THR A 447 -11.15 21.48 3.11
N ASN A 448 -10.05 20.78 2.84
CA ASN A 448 -8.71 21.17 3.25
C ASN A 448 -8.18 22.24 2.28
N ASN A 449 -8.35 23.50 2.68
CA ASN A 449 -7.73 24.61 1.98
C ASN A 449 -6.30 24.76 2.51
N ILE A 450 -5.27 24.47 1.71
CA ILE A 450 -3.92 24.96 2.01
C ILE A 450 -3.95 26.48 1.83
N THR A 451 -3.81 27.23 2.92
CA THR A 451 -3.50 28.67 2.82
C THR A 451 -2.00 28.84 2.98
N THR A 452 -1.35 29.51 2.02
CA THR A 452 0.04 29.89 2.17
C THR A 452 0.13 31.23 2.89
N SER A 453 0.85 31.30 4.01
CA SER A 453 1.17 32.57 4.65
C SER A 453 2.58 33.00 4.25
N ASN A 454 2.75 34.28 3.89
CA ASN A 454 4.03 34.91 3.54
C ASN A 454 4.61 34.54 2.17
N ALA A 455 5.71 35.20 1.82
CA ALA A 455 6.43 35.00 0.57
C ALA A 455 7.66 34.10 0.76
N VAL A 456 8.00 33.34 -0.28
CA VAL A 456 9.29 32.64 -0.37
C VAL A 456 10.43 33.67 -0.34
N ASN A 457 11.46 33.41 0.47
CA ASN A 457 12.64 34.26 0.50
C ASN A 457 13.46 34.06 -0.79
N VAL A 458 13.74 35.13 -1.51
CA VAL A 458 14.55 35.10 -2.73
C VAL A 458 15.84 35.86 -2.49
N SER A 459 16.98 35.22 -2.76
CA SER A 459 18.31 35.80 -2.64
C SER A 459 19.14 35.47 -3.88
N GLY A 460 20.22 36.24 -4.12
CA GLY A 460 21.10 36.00 -5.28
C GLY A 460 20.38 36.18 -6.62
N THR A 461 20.57 35.21 -7.53
CA THR A 461 19.93 35.19 -8.87
C THR A 461 18.63 34.37 -8.90
N GLY A 462 18.12 33.97 -7.73
CA GLY A 462 16.90 33.17 -7.61
C GLY A 462 15.64 33.91 -8.07
N ALA A 463 14.62 33.14 -8.42
CA ALA A 463 13.25 33.63 -8.60
C ALA A 463 12.25 32.59 -8.08
N ALA A 464 11.14 33.03 -7.49
CA ALA A 464 10.06 32.16 -7.03
C ALA A 464 8.76 32.52 -7.77
N ILE A 465 8.11 31.50 -8.34
CA ILE A 465 6.92 31.63 -9.19
C ILE A 465 5.84 30.73 -8.61
N ALA A 466 4.71 31.32 -8.23
CA ALA A 466 3.51 30.54 -7.87
C ALA A 466 2.86 29.97 -9.14
N GLY A 467 2.46 28.70 -9.11
CA GLY A 467 1.70 28.07 -10.19
C GLY A 467 1.14 26.72 -9.77
N THR A 468 0.37 26.06 -10.64
CA THR A 468 -0.10 24.69 -10.38
C THR A 468 0.95 23.70 -10.83
N VAL A 469 1.30 22.78 -9.94
CA VAL A 469 2.32 21.76 -10.14
C VAL A 469 1.66 20.39 -10.01
N GLY A 470 1.94 19.46 -10.94
CA GLY A 470 1.49 18.07 -10.76
C GLY A 470 2.18 17.39 -9.57
N THR A 471 1.59 16.34 -9.01
CA THR A 471 2.17 15.58 -7.89
C THR A 471 3.44 14.80 -8.25
N THR A 472 3.82 14.72 -9.53
CA THR A 472 5.02 14.03 -10.02
C THR A 472 6.15 15.03 -10.34
N PRO A 473 7.31 14.95 -9.67
CA PRO A 473 8.42 15.87 -9.93
C PRO A 473 9.12 15.54 -11.26
N SER A 474 9.38 16.53 -12.12
CA SER A 474 9.99 16.29 -13.46
C SER A 474 11.44 16.77 -13.55
N ASN A 475 12.34 15.92 -14.07
CA ASN A 475 13.79 16.17 -14.17
C ASN A 475 14.27 16.58 -15.57
N ASN A 476 13.72 17.66 -16.12
CA ASN A 476 14.38 18.53 -17.09
C ASN A 476 13.38 19.54 -17.63
N GLY A 477 13.83 20.78 -17.76
CA GLY A 477 13.17 21.79 -18.58
C GLY A 477 13.08 21.34 -20.04
N GLY A 478 11.99 20.69 -20.41
CA GLY A 478 11.39 20.94 -21.70
C GLY A 478 10.66 22.26 -21.56
N GLY A 479 11.24 23.34 -22.09
CA GLY A 479 10.41 24.50 -22.42
C GLY A 479 9.28 23.95 -23.29
N SER A 480 8.06 23.95 -22.77
CA SER A 480 6.86 23.67 -23.56
C SER A 480 6.85 24.69 -24.68
N THR A 481 7.33 24.31 -25.86
CA THR A 481 7.18 25.13 -27.04
C THR A 481 5.71 25.07 -27.41
N ASN A 482 5.02 26.20 -27.25
CA ASN A 482 3.65 26.30 -27.71
C ASN A 482 3.67 26.30 -29.24
N VAL A 483 3.07 25.28 -29.84
CA VAL A 483 2.90 25.18 -31.29
C VAL A 483 1.48 25.59 -31.61
N ASN A 484 1.30 26.77 -32.21
CA ASN A 484 -0.03 27.29 -32.54
C ASN A 484 -0.60 26.55 -33.75
N LEU A 485 -1.77 25.94 -33.58
CA LEU A 485 -2.49 25.21 -34.61
C LEU A 485 -3.12 26.17 -35.63
N THR A 486 -3.19 25.71 -36.87
CA THR A 486 -3.89 26.38 -37.97
C THR A 486 -4.67 25.33 -38.76
N ALA A 487 -5.89 25.68 -39.19
CA ALA A 487 -6.78 24.75 -39.89
C ALA A 487 -6.12 24.19 -41.16
N GLY A 488 -6.28 22.88 -41.41
CA GLY A 488 -5.63 22.17 -42.50
C GLY A 488 -4.11 21.93 -42.35
N GLY A 489 -3.50 22.36 -41.24
CA GLY A 489 -2.05 22.21 -41.00
C GLY A 489 -1.61 20.79 -40.65
N ILE A 490 -0.31 20.53 -40.82
CA ILE A 490 0.37 19.31 -40.36
C ILE A 490 1.46 19.71 -39.38
N PHE A 491 1.38 19.19 -38.16
CA PHE A 491 2.27 19.50 -37.04
C PHE A 491 2.92 18.21 -36.54
N ASN A 492 4.25 18.19 -36.46
CA ASN A 492 5.00 17.03 -35.99
C ASN A 492 5.79 17.43 -34.74
N GLY A 493 5.72 16.61 -33.70
CA GLY A 493 6.47 16.77 -32.46
C GLY A 493 7.94 16.48 -32.67
N THR A 494 8.76 17.12 -31.84
CA THR A 494 10.22 17.04 -31.89
C THR A 494 10.69 16.06 -30.85
N THR A 495 11.53 15.11 -31.25
CA THR A 495 12.10 14.12 -30.33
C THR A 495 12.75 14.79 -29.11
N SER A 496 12.42 14.28 -27.92
CA SER A 496 12.93 14.74 -26.63
C SER A 496 12.46 16.14 -26.20
N ILE A 497 11.43 16.68 -26.84
CA ILE A 497 10.77 17.93 -26.44
C ILE A 497 9.29 17.60 -26.16
N ALA A 498 8.78 18.03 -25.00
CA ALA A 498 7.35 17.96 -24.73
C ALA A 498 6.67 19.18 -25.34
N GLU A 499 6.03 19.02 -26.49
CA GLU A 499 5.29 20.11 -27.12
C GLU A 499 3.92 20.33 -26.48
N ASN A 500 3.47 21.59 -26.54
CA ASN A 500 2.09 21.94 -26.31
C ASN A 500 1.48 22.50 -27.59
N PHE A 501 0.70 21.68 -28.29
CA PHE A 501 -0.05 22.12 -29.45
C PHE A 501 -1.25 22.94 -28.97
N THR A 502 -1.31 24.24 -29.29
CA THR A 502 -2.36 25.13 -28.79
C THR A 502 -3.23 25.70 -29.91
N GLY A 503 -4.53 25.79 -29.69
CA GLY A 503 -5.43 26.43 -30.66
C GLY A 503 -6.90 26.38 -30.28
N VAL A 504 -7.74 27.11 -31.00
CA VAL A 504 -9.20 27.03 -30.85
C VAL A 504 -9.77 25.84 -31.63
N SER A 505 -11.00 25.42 -31.33
CA SER A 505 -11.68 24.32 -32.05
C SER A 505 -11.69 24.51 -33.58
N ALA A 506 -11.87 25.74 -34.07
CA ALA A 506 -11.81 26.05 -35.51
C ALA A 506 -10.43 25.80 -36.15
N ALA A 507 -9.34 25.93 -35.37
CA ALA A 507 -7.99 25.68 -35.84
C ALA A 507 -7.68 24.19 -36.02
N PHE A 508 -8.56 23.31 -35.54
CA PHE A 508 -8.40 21.85 -35.58
C PHE A 508 -9.03 21.20 -36.83
N VAL A 509 -9.85 21.94 -37.57
CA VAL A 509 -10.55 21.42 -38.75
C VAL A 509 -9.53 21.04 -39.83
N GLY A 510 -9.53 19.77 -40.23
CA GLY A 510 -8.63 19.25 -41.26
C GLY A 510 -7.16 19.12 -40.83
N THR A 511 -6.83 19.30 -39.54
CA THR A 511 -5.44 19.28 -39.08
C THR A 511 -4.93 17.89 -38.76
N THR A 512 -3.64 17.67 -39.00
CA THR A 512 -2.90 16.48 -38.55
C THR A 512 -1.87 16.89 -37.51
N ILE A 513 -1.91 16.26 -36.33
CA ILE A 513 -0.97 16.47 -35.24
C ILE A 513 -0.33 15.12 -34.90
N ASN A 514 0.98 15.03 -35.07
CA ASN A 514 1.76 13.84 -34.80
C ASN A 514 2.74 14.14 -33.68
N GLY A 515 2.40 13.81 -32.43
CA GLY A 515 3.37 13.82 -31.35
C GLY A 515 4.46 12.76 -31.53
N ASN A 516 5.41 12.73 -30.61
CA ASN A 516 6.44 11.72 -30.52
C ASN A 516 6.10 10.71 -29.42
N GLY A 517 6.04 9.42 -29.73
CA GLY A 517 5.67 8.37 -28.77
C GLY A 517 6.51 8.31 -27.48
N SER A 518 7.75 8.82 -27.51
CA SER A 518 8.67 8.84 -26.36
C SER A 518 8.50 10.05 -25.43
N ASP A 519 7.85 11.11 -25.90
CA ASP A 519 7.77 12.41 -25.19
C ASP A 519 6.40 12.62 -24.53
N THR A 520 6.22 13.60 -23.66
CA THR A 520 4.93 13.87 -22.97
C THR A 520 4.10 14.94 -23.68
N ASP A 521 3.99 14.86 -25.00
CA ASP A 521 3.27 15.86 -25.80
C ASP A 521 1.82 16.02 -25.40
N LYS A 522 1.39 17.27 -25.37
CA LYS A 522 0.01 17.64 -25.04
C LYS A 522 -0.59 18.54 -26.11
N ILE A 523 -1.92 18.54 -26.16
CA ILE A 523 -2.70 19.51 -26.92
C ILE A 523 -3.56 20.31 -25.94
N THR A 524 -3.60 21.64 -26.09
CA THR A 524 -4.43 22.54 -25.29
C THR A 524 -5.38 23.31 -26.20
N PHE A 525 -6.68 23.15 -25.99
CA PHE A 525 -7.69 23.91 -26.70
C PHE A 525 -8.09 25.17 -25.94
N THR A 526 -8.29 26.27 -26.66
CA THR A 526 -8.73 27.55 -26.09
C THR A 526 -10.03 28.05 -26.71
N GLY A 527 -10.78 28.90 -25.99
CA GLY A 527 -12.00 29.56 -26.45
C GLY A 527 -13.25 28.68 -26.53
N GLY A 528 -13.17 27.44 -26.05
CA GLY A 528 -14.31 26.55 -25.83
C GLY A 528 -14.97 26.01 -27.08
N GLY A 529 -16.20 25.53 -26.90
CA GLY A 529 -17.01 24.96 -27.98
C GLY A 529 -16.81 23.46 -28.17
N SER A 530 -17.07 22.96 -29.38
CA SER A 530 -17.01 21.51 -29.66
C SER A 530 -15.69 21.11 -30.29
N ILE A 531 -14.97 20.22 -29.63
CA ILE A 531 -13.77 19.56 -30.11
C ILE A 531 -14.16 18.17 -30.58
N VAL A 532 -14.06 17.92 -31.88
CA VAL A 532 -14.41 16.63 -32.48
C VAL A 532 -13.14 15.97 -32.99
N ILE A 533 -12.71 14.90 -32.34
CA ILE A 533 -11.49 14.17 -32.69
C ILE A 533 -11.82 13.08 -33.71
N GLY A 534 -11.13 13.08 -34.86
CA GLY A 534 -11.44 12.19 -35.97
C GLY A 534 -12.51 12.74 -36.92
N GLY A 535 -13.01 13.96 -36.70
CA GLY A 535 -13.98 14.65 -37.56
C GLY A 535 -13.36 15.26 -38.82
N GLY A 536 -12.42 14.56 -39.46
CA GLY A 536 -11.59 15.05 -40.56
C GLY A 536 -10.20 15.55 -40.15
N ASN A 537 -9.86 15.44 -38.88
CA ASN A 537 -8.55 15.70 -38.29
C ASN A 537 -7.88 14.39 -37.81
N THR A 538 -6.57 14.41 -37.60
CA THR A 538 -5.80 13.26 -37.12
C THR A 538 -4.94 13.67 -35.92
N ILE A 539 -5.01 12.92 -34.82
CA ILE A 539 -4.09 13.03 -33.68
C ILE A 539 -3.41 11.68 -33.50
N THR A 540 -2.08 11.68 -33.42
CA THR A 540 -1.28 10.51 -33.00
C THR A 540 -0.27 10.91 -31.93
N ASN A 541 0.01 10.00 -30.99
CA ASN A 541 1.06 10.14 -29.97
C ASN A 541 0.96 11.40 -29.07
N ILE A 542 -0.22 11.99 -28.90
CA ILE A 542 -0.47 13.03 -27.90
C ILE A 542 -1.04 12.35 -26.65
N LYS A 543 -0.50 12.65 -25.47
CA LYS A 543 -0.85 11.93 -24.21
C LYS A 543 -1.92 12.67 -23.45
N THR A 544 -1.81 13.99 -23.42
CA THR A 544 -2.72 14.86 -22.69
C THR A 544 -3.49 15.77 -23.64
N LEU A 545 -4.81 15.79 -23.48
CA LEU A 545 -5.68 16.83 -24.02
C LEU A 545 -6.11 17.74 -22.88
N ALA A 546 -5.94 19.05 -23.04
CA ALA A 546 -6.35 20.05 -22.08
C ALA A 546 -7.32 21.06 -22.72
N THR A 547 -8.20 21.65 -21.92
CA THR A 547 -9.04 22.80 -22.29
C THR A 547 -8.69 24.00 -21.41
N ASP A 548 -9.17 25.18 -21.80
CA ASP A 548 -9.01 26.41 -21.02
C ASP A 548 -10.23 26.67 -20.14
N ASN A 549 -10.30 27.90 -19.61
CA ASN A 549 -11.33 28.38 -18.69
C ASN A 549 -12.68 28.68 -19.37
N THR A 550 -13.07 27.86 -20.36
CA THR A 550 -14.33 27.97 -21.05
C THR A 550 -15.00 26.61 -21.24
N SER A 551 -16.34 26.61 -21.31
CA SER A 551 -17.12 25.37 -21.47
C SER A 551 -16.83 24.69 -22.79
N THR A 552 -16.43 23.41 -22.71
CA THR A 552 -15.95 22.66 -23.86
C THR A 552 -16.59 21.28 -23.94
N ASP A 553 -17.03 20.90 -25.15
CA ASP A 553 -17.53 19.55 -25.42
C ASP A 553 -16.49 18.78 -26.24
N ILE A 554 -16.02 17.63 -25.75
CA ILE A 554 -15.02 16.77 -26.40
C ILE A 554 -15.69 15.47 -26.87
N TYR A 555 -15.64 15.23 -28.18
CA TYR A 555 -16.19 14.03 -28.82
C TYR A 555 -15.08 13.25 -29.53
N PHE A 556 -15.14 11.92 -29.46
CA PHE A 556 -14.32 11.02 -30.27
C PHE A 556 -15.18 10.40 -31.38
N VAL A 557 -14.76 10.53 -32.63
CA VAL A 557 -15.42 9.91 -33.80
C VAL A 557 -14.65 8.68 -34.27
N VAL A 558 -13.35 8.62 -33.96
CA VAL A 558 -12.47 7.49 -34.23
C VAL A 558 -11.66 7.17 -32.98
N SER A 559 -11.22 5.91 -32.85
CA SER A 559 -10.33 5.51 -31.77
C SER A 559 -9.03 6.28 -31.82
N THR A 560 -8.66 6.92 -30.71
CA THR A 560 -7.37 7.57 -30.60
C THR A 560 -6.34 6.59 -30.06
N ALA A 561 -5.13 6.61 -30.62
CA ALA A 561 -3.97 5.97 -30.03
C ALA A 561 -3.07 7.07 -29.44
N GLY A 562 -3.06 7.18 -28.12
CA GLY A 562 -2.15 8.08 -27.41
C GLY A 562 -2.79 8.87 -26.27
N ILE A 563 -3.97 9.46 -26.50
CA ILE A 563 -4.62 10.30 -25.49
C ILE A 563 -5.08 9.40 -24.37
N ASN A 564 -4.42 9.52 -23.23
CA ASN A 564 -4.74 8.79 -22.01
C ASN A 564 -5.07 9.75 -20.85
N THR A 565 -4.88 11.05 -21.05
CA THR A 565 -5.17 12.09 -20.05
C THR A 565 -6.04 13.19 -20.66
N ILE A 566 -7.11 13.57 -19.98
CA ILE A 566 -7.95 14.72 -20.34
C ILE A 566 -8.08 15.66 -19.13
N ASN A 567 -7.69 16.92 -19.30
CA ASN A 567 -7.79 17.96 -18.27
C ASN A 567 -8.74 19.07 -18.74
N GLY A 568 -9.87 19.21 -18.05
CA GLY A 568 -10.77 20.35 -18.17
C GLY A 568 -10.20 21.60 -17.51
N GLY A 569 -10.86 22.74 -17.75
CA GLY A 569 -10.50 24.03 -17.17
C GLY A 569 -11.57 24.51 -16.19
N THR A 570 -11.88 25.80 -16.23
CA THR A 570 -13.07 26.35 -15.58
C THR A 570 -14.24 26.47 -16.57
N GLY A 571 -15.45 26.11 -16.17
CA GLY A 571 -16.63 26.06 -17.05
C GLY A 571 -17.18 24.64 -17.17
N ASN A 572 -18.33 24.50 -17.81
CA ASN A 572 -18.99 23.20 -17.93
C ASN A 572 -18.36 22.38 -19.06
N ASP A 573 -17.41 21.53 -18.71
CA ASP A 573 -16.72 20.65 -19.63
C ASP A 573 -17.43 19.30 -19.75
N ARG A 574 -17.61 18.83 -20.99
CA ARG A 574 -18.36 17.61 -21.30
C ARG A 574 -17.54 16.69 -22.19
N VAL A 575 -17.16 15.55 -21.66
CA VAL A 575 -16.34 14.56 -22.36
C VAL A 575 -17.19 13.35 -22.70
N TYR A 576 -17.21 12.98 -23.98
CA TYR A 576 -17.95 11.82 -24.48
C TYR A 576 -16.95 10.78 -24.98
N LEU A 577 -16.73 9.71 -24.21
CA LEU A 577 -15.76 8.67 -24.54
C LEU A 577 -16.23 7.72 -25.62
N ALA A 578 -17.44 7.89 -26.15
CA ALA A 578 -17.95 7.18 -27.31
C ALA A 578 -16.89 7.18 -28.43
N ASN A 579 -16.48 6.01 -28.90
CA ASN A 579 -15.45 5.72 -29.89
C ASN A 579 -14.00 6.10 -29.52
N SER A 580 -13.69 6.43 -28.26
CA SER A 580 -12.33 6.78 -27.83
C SER A 580 -11.31 5.62 -27.93
N GLY A 581 -11.78 4.38 -28.10
CA GLY A 581 -10.93 3.19 -28.19
C GLY A 581 -10.59 2.63 -26.80
N ASN A 582 -9.35 2.19 -26.60
CA ASN A 582 -8.89 1.60 -25.33
C ASN A 582 -8.03 2.56 -24.50
N SER A 583 -7.61 3.70 -25.06
CA SER A 583 -6.64 4.59 -24.40
C SER A 583 -7.15 5.23 -23.10
N MET A 584 -8.47 5.35 -22.95
CA MET A 584 -9.09 5.92 -21.75
C MET A 584 -9.55 4.89 -20.71
N LEU A 585 -9.38 3.58 -20.94
CA LEU A 585 -9.81 2.55 -19.96
C LEU A 585 -9.02 2.61 -18.67
N ALA A 586 -7.70 2.79 -18.76
CA ALA A 586 -6.79 3.02 -17.65
C ALA A 586 -6.26 4.48 -17.64
N GLY A 587 -7.01 5.39 -18.26
CA GLY A 587 -6.61 6.80 -18.41
C GLY A 587 -6.90 7.65 -17.17
N ASN A 588 -6.61 8.94 -17.27
CA ASN A 588 -6.92 9.95 -16.25
C ASN A 588 -7.79 11.06 -16.84
N ILE A 589 -8.93 11.35 -16.24
CA ILE A 589 -9.79 12.48 -16.60
C ILE A 589 -9.95 13.35 -15.36
N ASN A 590 -9.64 14.63 -15.47
CA ASN A 590 -10.00 15.64 -14.49
C ASN A 590 -10.73 16.77 -15.21
N LEU A 591 -12.03 16.96 -14.99
CA LEU A 591 -12.82 17.96 -15.71
C LEU A 591 -12.72 19.38 -15.14
N GLY A 592 -11.95 19.59 -14.06
CA GLY A 592 -11.71 20.93 -13.53
C GLY A 592 -12.90 21.53 -12.77
N ALA A 593 -13.07 22.85 -12.79
CA ALA A 593 -14.13 23.50 -12.03
C ALA A 593 -15.34 23.82 -12.92
N GLY A 594 -16.56 23.57 -12.48
CA GLY A 594 -17.77 23.77 -13.29
C GLY A 594 -18.80 22.68 -13.03
N ASN A 595 -19.92 22.71 -13.73
CA ASN A 595 -20.87 21.60 -13.73
C ASN A 595 -20.61 20.76 -14.98
N ASN A 596 -19.79 19.74 -14.81
CA ASN A 596 -19.17 18.95 -15.86
C ASN A 596 -19.96 17.67 -16.15
N GLN A 597 -19.64 17.04 -17.28
CA GLN A 597 -20.22 15.76 -17.66
C GLN A 597 -19.17 14.80 -18.23
N LEU A 598 -19.14 13.58 -17.74
CA LEU A 598 -18.39 12.48 -18.36
C LEU A 598 -19.38 11.42 -18.84
N SER A 599 -19.37 11.11 -20.13
CA SER A 599 -20.14 9.98 -20.69
C SER A 599 -19.21 8.84 -21.05
N LEU A 600 -19.40 7.69 -20.39
CA LEU A 600 -18.64 6.47 -20.61
C LEU A 600 -19.21 5.65 -21.77
N GLU A 601 -18.42 4.69 -22.23
CA GLU A 601 -18.86 3.62 -23.12
C GLU A 601 -19.15 2.34 -22.33
N GLY A 602 -19.75 1.35 -23.01
CA GLY A 602 -19.95 0.01 -22.47
C GLY A 602 -18.65 -0.77 -22.38
N LYS A 603 -17.76 -0.41 -21.45
CA LYS A 603 -16.45 -1.01 -21.21
C LYS A 603 -16.10 -1.01 -19.72
N THR A 604 -15.05 -1.75 -19.37
CA THR A 604 -14.46 -1.77 -18.03
C THR A 604 -13.36 -0.73 -17.89
N TYR A 605 -13.50 0.14 -16.90
CA TYR A 605 -12.58 1.22 -16.58
C TYR A 605 -11.84 0.93 -15.28
N THR A 606 -10.53 1.21 -15.28
CA THR A 606 -9.62 1.08 -14.13
C THR A 606 -8.82 2.36 -13.85
N GLY A 607 -9.07 3.40 -14.64
CA GLY A 607 -8.40 4.69 -14.54
C GLY A 607 -8.93 5.58 -13.40
N THR A 608 -8.53 6.85 -13.45
CA THR A 608 -8.99 7.90 -12.52
C THR A 608 -9.88 8.88 -13.26
N PHE A 609 -11.09 9.12 -12.75
CA PHE A 609 -12.09 9.99 -13.36
C PHE A 609 -12.65 10.95 -12.31
N GLY A 610 -12.16 12.19 -12.33
CA GLY A 610 -12.61 13.28 -11.48
C GLY A 610 -13.42 14.30 -12.26
N ALA A 611 -14.57 14.70 -11.74
CA ALA A 611 -15.29 15.86 -12.27
C ALA A 611 -14.69 17.20 -11.79
N GLY A 612 -13.89 17.15 -10.72
CA GLY A 612 -13.29 18.33 -10.10
C GLY A 612 -14.25 19.09 -9.20
N ALA A 613 -14.24 20.42 -9.24
CA ALA A 613 -15.01 21.27 -8.33
C ALA A 613 -16.32 21.74 -8.99
N GLY A 614 -17.44 21.16 -8.61
CA GLY A 614 -18.77 21.54 -9.07
C GLY A 614 -19.84 21.24 -8.03
N THR A 615 -21.10 21.45 -8.42
CA THR A 615 -22.25 21.15 -7.54
C THR A 615 -23.30 20.28 -8.21
N SER A 616 -23.06 19.91 -9.48
CA SER A 616 -24.03 19.21 -10.32
C SER A 616 -23.30 18.45 -11.43
N ASP A 617 -22.16 17.86 -11.10
CA ASP A 617 -21.36 17.07 -12.02
C ASP A 617 -22.04 15.73 -12.35
N ILE A 618 -22.04 15.35 -13.63
CA ILE A 618 -22.78 14.18 -14.14
C ILE A 618 -21.82 13.12 -14.68
N LEU A 619 -21.89 11.91 -14.11
CA LEU A 619 -21.35 10.71 -14.73
C LEU A 619 -22.48 9.98 -15.46
N ASN A 620 -22.39 9.89 -16.78
CA ASN A 620 -23.33 9.14 -17.61
C ASN A 620 -22.74 7.79 -17.97
N MET A 621 -23.37 6.72 -17.49
CA MET A 621 -22.99 5.33 -17.76
C MET A 621 -24.00 4.70 -18.70
N VAL A 622 -23.49 3.93 -19.66
CA VAL A 622 -24.31 3.22 -20.64
C VAL A 622 -24.34 1.73 -20.36
N ASN A 623 -25.13 0.97 -21.12
CA ASN A 623 -25.14 -0.48 -20.99
C ASN A 623 -23.72 -1.08 -21.11
N SER A 624 -23.38 -1.99 -20.20
CA SER A 624 -22.07 -2.63 -20.04
C SER A 624 -20.94 -1.71 -19.54
N SER A 625 -21.23 -0.48 -19.09
CA SER A 625 -20.23 0.34 -18.40
C SER A 625 -19.90 -0.27 -17.03
N ASP A 626 -18.61 -0.43 -16.74
CA ASP A 626 -18.11 -0.96 -15.48
C ASP A 626 -17.00 -0.06 -14.94
N ILE A 627 -17.24 0.55 -13.78
CA ILE A 627 -16.28 1.42 -13.09
C ILE A 627 -15.76 0.79 -11.80
N SER A 628 -16.06 -0.48 -11.53
CA SER A 628 -15.74 -1.11 -10.24
C SER A 628 -14.24 -1.13 -9.90
N GLY A 629 -13.36 -1.10 -10.91
CA GLY A 629 -11.91 -0.99 -10.74
C GLY A 629 -11.36 0.44 -10.86
N ALA A 630 -12.20 1.45 -11.12
CA ALA A 630 -11.79 2.84 -11.34
C ALA A 630 -11.83 3.68 -10.05
N THR A 631 -11.03 4.74 -10.00
CA THR A 631 -11.17 5.80 -9.00
C THR A 631 -12.08 6.89 -9.57
N VAL A 632 -13.26 7.07 -9.00
CA VAL A 632 -14.25 8.06 -9.46
C VAL A 632 -14.51 9.09 -8.35
N THR A 633 -14.34 10.38 -8.64
CA THR A 633 -14.47 11.46 -7.64
C THR A 633 -15.18 12.70 -8.20
N GLY A 634 -15.78 13.50 -7.32
CA GLY A 634 -16.37 14.80 -7.65
C GLY A 634 -17.66 14.76 -8.48
N PHE A 635 -18.24 13.59 -8.77
CA PHE A 635 -19.53 13.52 -9.47
C PHE A 635 -20.69 13.49 -8.47
N GLU A 636 -21.57 14.49 -8.50
CA GLU A 636 -22.78 14.49 -7.66
C GLU A 636 -23.90 13.61 -8.22
N SER A 637 -23.95 13.41 -9.54
CA SER A 637 -25.04 12.72 -10.23
C SER A 637 -24.56 11.56 -11.08
N LEU A 638 -25.21 10.40 -10.91
CA LEU A 638 -25.11 9.27 -11.82
C LEU A 638 -26.33 9.24 -12.73
N VAL A 639 -26.10 9.25 -14.04
CA VAL A 639 -27.12 9.00 -15.06
C VAL A 639 -26.88 7.63 -15.67
N VAL A 640 -27.89 6.77 -15.68
CA VAL A 640 -27.83 5.46 -16.35
C VAL A 640 -28.71 5.51 -17.60
N SER A 641 -28.12 5.20 -18.75
CA SER A 641 -28.82 5.20 -20.04
C SER A 641 -30.02 4.25 -20.03
N SER A 642 -31.01 4.48 -20.89
CA SER A 642 -32.18 3.60 -20.96
C SER A 642 -31.84 2.14 -21.19
N ASN A 643 -32.36 1.26 -20.33
CA ASN A 643 -32.05 -0.18 -20.31
C ASN A 643 -30.55 -0.48 -20.07
N GLY A 644 -29.90 0.34 -19.25
CA GLY A 644 -28.50 0.17 -18.90
C GLY A 644 -28.31 -0.92 -17.85
N SER A 645 -27.38 -1.84 -18.11
CA SER A 645 -26.78 -2.69 -17.09
C SER A 645 -25.38 -2.18 -16.79
N ILE A 646 -25.11 -1.75 -15.56
CA ILE A 646 -23.83 -1.18 -15.15
C ILE A 646 -23.23 -1.91 -13.95
N THR A 647 -21.92 -1.82 -13.79
CA THR A 647 -21.19 -2.38 -12.65
C THR A 647 -20.40 -1.29 -11.91
N LEU A 648 -20.49 -1.28 -10.59
CA LEU A 648 -19.72 -0.39 -9.71
C LEU A 648 -19.55 -1.00 -8.32
N SER A 649 -18.74 -0.38 -7.46
CA SER A 649 -18.64 -0.77 -6.05
C SER A 649 -19.77 -0.15 -5.23
N ALA A 650 -20.10 -0.74 -4.08
CA ALA A 650 -21.10 -0.17 -3.15
C ALA A 650 -20.69 1.24 -2.69
N ALA A 651 -19.39 1.45 -2.45
CA ALA A 651 -18.85 2.76 -2.07
C ALA A 651 -19.02 3.81 -3.18
N GLN A 652 -18.71 3.45 -4.44
CA GLN A 652 -18.93 4.34 -5.59
C GLN A 652 -20.40 4.73 -5.74
N TYR A 653 -21.31 3.76 -5.59
CA TYR A 653 -22.74 4.03 -5.68
C TYR A 653 -23.22 4.99 -4.59
N SER A 654 -22.73 4.81 -3.36
CA SER A 654 -23.07 5.67 -2.22
C SER A 654 -22.50 7.09 -2.29
N ALA A 655 -21.50 7.33 -3.15
CA ALA A 655 -20.88 8.63 -3.32
C ALA A 655 -21.77 9.60 -4.11
N PHE A 656 -22.72 9.09 -4.92
CA PHE A 656 -23.63 9.93 -5.69
C PHE A 656 -24.76 10.47 -4.81
N SER A 657 -24.97 11.78 -4.87
CA SER A 657 -26.10 12.45 -4.20
C SER A 657 -27.42 12.30 -4.96
N SER A 658 -27.35 12.06 -6.27
CA SER A 658 -28.50 11.82 -7.13
C SER A 658 -28.20 10.71 -8.14
N ILE A 659 -29.18 9.85 -8.37
CA ILE A 659 -29.12 8.78 -9.37
C ILE A 659 -30.39 8.87 -10.20
N ASN A 660 -30.22 8.92 -11.52
CA ASN A 660 -31.30 8.96 -12.49
C ASN A 660 -31.09 7.86 -13.52
N ALA A 661 -31.95 6.86 -13.48
CA ALA A 661 -31.97 5.77 -14.43
C ALA A 661 -33.31 5.79 -15.19
N LEU A 662 -33.25 5.62 -16.52
CA LEU A 662 -34.44 5.70 -17.37
C LEU A 662 -34.89 4.31 -17.80
N SER A 663 -36.20 4.01 -17.77
CA SER A 663 -36.70 2.65 -18.09
C SER A 663 -36.11 1.57 -17.17
N THR A 664 -36.09 0.30 -17.57
CA THR A 664 -35.66 -0.81 -16.71
C THR A 664 -34.14 -0.96 -16.67
N ASN A 665 -33.50 -0.62 -15.55
CA ASN A 665 -32.05 -0.68 -15.39
C ASN A 665 -31.61 -1.80 -14.45
N ASN A 666 -30.35 -2.20 -14.60
CA ASN A 666 -29.70 -3.18 -13.74
C ASN A 666 -28.39 -2.61 -13.17
N ILE A 667 -28.24 -2.68 -11.85
CA ILE A 667 -27.01 -2.30 -11.16
C ILE A 667 -26.41 -3.52 -10.50
N THR A 668 -25.19 -3.86 -10.92
CA THR A 668 -24.39 -4.94 -10.33
C THR A 668 -23.32 -4.34 -9.43
N PHE A 669 -23.19 -4.88 -8.22
CA PHE A 669 -22.15 -4.48 -7.28
C PHE A 669 -20.95 -5.42 -7.32
N ALA A 670 -19.75 -4.87 -7.44
CA ALA A 670 -18.51 -5.65 -7.42
C ALA A 670 -17.98 -5.91 -6.00
N THR A 671 -18.39 -5.11 -5.02
CA THR A 671 -17.95 -5.22 -3.63
C THR A 671 -19.15 -5.19 -2.69
N ALA A 672 -19.11 -5.98 -1.62
CA ALA A 672 -20.19 -6.00 -0.64
C ALA A 672 -20.21 -4.71 0.20
N GLY A 673 -21.38 -4.37 0.76
CA GLY A 673 -21.52 -3.20 1.63
C GLY A 673 -22.97 -2.75 1.87
N ASN A 674 -23.12 -1.51 2.33
CA ASN A 674 -24.42 -0.88 2.56
C ASN A 674 -24.91 -0.21 1.29
N ILE A 675 -26.12 -0.58 0.84
CA ILE A 675 -26.70 -0.10 -0.42
C ILE A 675 -28.10 0.41 -0.14
N VAL A 676 -28.40 1.62 -0.61
CA VAL A 676 -29.76 2.20 -0.55
C VAL A 676 -30.32 2.22 -1.98
N GLY A 677 -31.39 1.49 -2.21
CA GLY A 677 -32.07 1.48 -3.49
C GLY A 677 -32.51 2.89 -3.91
N ASN A 678 -32.56 3.12 -5.22
CA ASN A 678 -33.02 4.35 -5.84
C ASN A 678 -34.32 4.05 -6.60
N SER A 679 -35.30 4.94 -6.52
CA SER A 679 -36.64 4.71 -7.08
C SER A 679 -36.70 4.70 -8.60
N THR A 680 -35.60 5.09 -9.26
CA THR A 680 -35.46 5.05 -10.72
C THR A 680 -34.76 3.79 -11.22
N VAL A 681 -34.33 2.90 -10.32
CA VAL A 681 -33.62 1.65 -10.63
C VAL A 681 -34.44 0.45 -10.17
N GLU A 682 -34.65 -0.50 -11.08
CA GLU A 682 -35.54 -1.63 -10.86
C GLU A 682 -34.82 -2.87 -10.33
N ASN A 683 -33.60 -3.15 -10.82
CA ASN A 683 -32.90 -4.40 -10.56
C ASN A 683 -31.52 -4.18 -9.94
N TYR A 684 -31.23 -4.96 -8.90
CA TYR A 684 -29.97 -4.94 -8.17
C TYR A 684 -29.39 -6.34 -8.06
N THR A 685 -28.10 -6.49 -8.38
CA THR A 685 -27.32 -7.70 -8.12
C THR A 685 -26.22 -7.35 -7.12
N LEU A 686 -26.30 -7.89 -5.91
CA LEU A 686 -25.36 -7.62 -4.84
C LEU A 686 -24.07 -8.43 -5.03
N ALA A 687 -22.98 -7.98 -4.41
CA ALA A 687 -21.70 -8.64 -4.53
C ALA A 687 -21.60 -9.88 -3.62
N ASN A 688 -20.60 -10.73 -3.86
CA ASN A 688 -20.24 -11.75 -2.87
C ASN A 688 -19.71 -11.09 -1.58
N GLY A 689 -20.08 -11.65 -0.43
CA GLY A 689 -19.80 -11.07 0.89
C GLY A 689 -21.11 -10.74 1.61
N SER A 690 -21.03 -10.02 2.73
CA SER A 690 -22.22 -9.62 3.49
C SER A 690 -22.69 -8.24 3.03
N ASN A 691 -23.91 -8.15 2.53
CA ASN A 691 -24.54 -6.93 2.06
C ASN A 691 -25.67 -6.49 2.98
N ASN A 692 -25.88 -5.17 3.05
CA ASN A 692 -27.05 -4.59 3.72
C ASN A 692 -27.79 -3.68 2.74
N PHE A 693 -28.84 -4.20 2.13
CA PHE A 693 -29.66 -3.50 1.15
C PHE A 693 -30.89 -2.86 1.82
N THR A 694 -31.12 -1.59 1.57
CA THR A 694 -32.35 -0.88 1.97
C THR A 694 -33.14 -0.53 0.75
N GLY A 695 -34.33 -1.10 0.62
CA GLY A 695 -35.24 -0.87 -0.49
C GLY A 695 -35.88 0.51 -0.46
N THR A 696 -36.34 0.94 -1.63
CA THR A 696 -37.15 2.13 -1.86
C THR A 696 -38.27 1.77 -2.83
N ALA A 697 -39.24 2.69 -2.99
CA ALA A 697 -40.36 2.48 -3.90
C ALA A 697 -39.88 2.29 -5.34
N GLY A 698 -40.41 1.29 -6.04
CA GLY A 698 -40.11 1.02 -7.46
C GLY A 698 -39.17 -0.16 -7.71
N ILE A 699 -38.58 -0.75 -6.66
CA ILE A 699 -37.73 -1.92 -6.82
C ILE A 699 -38.53 -3.12 -7.31
N VAL A 700 -37.97 -3.81 -8.31
CA VAL A 700 -38.52 -5.02 -8.91
C VAL A 700 -37.76 -6.25 -8.46
N SER A 701 -36.42 -6.19 -8.43
CA SER A 701 -35.55 -7.31 -8.05
C SER A 701 -34.31 -6.88 -7.28
N VAL A 702 -33.95 -7.63 -6.25
CA VAL A 702 -32.65 -7.60 -5.56
C VAL A 702 -32.18 -9.04 -5.33
N ILE A 703 -30.98 -9.35 -5.82
CA ILE A 703 -30.38 -10.69 -5.73
C ILE A 703 -29.10 -10.59 -4.90
N GLY A 704 -29.03 -11.37 -3.82
CA GLY A 704 -27.90 -11.51 -2.92
C GLY A 704 -26.72 -12.29 -3.50
N GLY A 705 -25.63 -12.31 -2.76
CA GLY A 705 -24.39 -13.00 -3.12
C GLY A 705 -24.22 -14.35 -2.41
N THR A 706 -22.97 -14.70 -2.12
CA THR A 706 -22.63 -15.94 -1.38
C THR A 706 -22.49 -15.75 0.13
N GLY A 707 -22.55 -14.52 0.65
CA GLY A 707 -22.46 -14.23 2.09
C GLY A 707 -23.84 -14.00 2.69
N SER A 708 -23.90 -13.71 3.99
CA SER A 708 -25.16 -13.42 4.67
C SER A 708 -25.60 -11.98 4.39
N ASP A 709 -26.68 -11.83 3.65
CA ASP A 709 -27.24 -10.57 3.20
C ASP A 709 -28.45 -10.16 4.04
N THR A 710 -28.62 -8.85 4.19
CA THR A 710 -29.77 -8.25 4.87
C THR A 710 -30.54 -7.35 3.92
N PHE A 711 -31.83 -7.63 3.74
CA PHE A 711 -32.74 -6.85 2.90
C PHE A 711 -33.74 -6.12 3.79
N ASN A 712 -33.79 -4.79 3.73
CA ASN A 712 -34.72 -3.97 4.49
C ASN A 712 -35.72 -3.33 3.53
N VAL A 713 -36.96 -3.81 3.49
CA VAL A 713 -37.97 -3.36 2.52
C VAL A 713 -39.29 -3.02 3.20
N GLY A 714 -40.08 -2.15 2.55
CA GLY A 714 -41.45 -1.91 2.97
C GLY A 714 -42.37 -3.07 2.57
N SER A 715 -43.42 -3.30 3.37
CA SER A 715 -44.48 -4.24 2.97
C SER A 715 -45.16 -3.82 1.66
N PHE A 716 -45.24 -2.51 1.39
CA PHE A 716 -45.77 -1.96 0.14
C PHE A 716 -44.95 -2.40 -1.09
N ASP A 717 -43.62 -2.40 -0.98
CA ASP A 717 -42.72 -2.76 -2.09
C ASP A 717 -42.92 -4.22 -2.47
N ILE A 718 -42.93 -5.11 -1.46
CA ILE A 718 -43.24 -6.53 -1.67
C ILE A 718 -44.58 -6.70 -2.35
N ILE A 719 -45.62 -5.97 -1.94
CA ILE A 719 -46.97 -6.14 -2.50
C ILE A 719 -47.05 -5.65 -3.95
N MET A 720 -46.49 -4.47 -4.24
CA MET A 720 -46.80 -3.73 -5.47
C MET A 720 -45.78 -3.88 -6.58
N THR A 721 -44.48 -3.90 -6.26
CA THR A 721 -43.43 -3.73 -7.28
C THR A 721 -42.54 -4.96 -7.42
N ILE A 722 -42.30 -5.69 -6.33
CA ILE A 722 -41.42 -6.86 -6.35
C ILE A 722 -42.02 -7.99 -7.19
N ALA A 723 -41.24 -8.42 -8.18
CA ALA A 723 -41.57 -9.50 -9.09
C ALA A 723 -41.44 -10.88 -8.42
N PRO A 724 -41.89 -11.96 -9.07
CA PRO A 724 -41.57 -13.31 -8.61
C PRO A 724 -40.06 -13.53 -8.47
N ASN A 725 -39.62 -14.10 -7.35
CA ASN A 725 -38.22 -14.23 -6.93
C ASN A 725 -37.46 -12.90 -6.90
N GLY A 726 -38.17 -11.78 -6.73
CA GLY A 726 -37.57 -10.45 -6.74
C GLY A 726 -36.83 -10.09 -5.45
N ILE A 727 -36.95 -10.87 -4.39
CA ILE A 727 -35.98 -10.87 -3.28
C ILE A 727 -35.38 -12.27 -3.25
N ASP A 728 -34.11 -12.37 -3.63
CA ASP A 728 -33.36 -13.61 -3.59
C ASP A 728 -32.15 -13.44 -2.67
N GLY A 729 -32.03 -14.23 -1.60
CA GLY A 729 -30.85 -14.19 -0.72
C GLY A 729 -29.58 -14.72 -1.39
N GLY A 730 -29.71 -15.45 -2.51
CA GLY A 730 -28.59 -16.03 -3.22
C GLY A 730 -28.24 -17.41 -2.69
N THR A 731 -26.95 -17.75 -2.67
CA THR A 731 -26.47 -19.09 -2.25
C THR A 731 -25.79 -19.09 -0.89
N GLY A 732 -25.76 -17.95 -0.20
CA GLY A 732 -25.21 -17.81 1.13
C GLY A 732 -26.12 -18.46 2.19
N PRO A 733 -25.59 -18.76 3.39
CA PRO A 733 -26.43 -19.06 4.54
C PRO A 733 -26.69 -17.79 5.36
N GLY A 734 -27.87 -17.71 5.96
CA GLY A 734 -28.18 -16.72 7.01
C GLY A 734 -28.72 -15.40 6.48
N ASP A 735 -29.30 -15.42 5.29
CA ASP A 735 -29.93 -14.26 4.67
C ASP A 735 -31.16 -13.82 5.45
N THR A 736 -31.30 -12.50 5.61
CA THR A 736 -32.34 -11.89 6.45
C THR A 736 -33.16 -10.88 5.66
N LEU A 737 -34.48 -11.08 5.62
CA LEU A 737 -35.44 -10.11 5.10
C LEU A 737 -36.16 -9.39 6.24
N ASN A 738 -35.90 -8.10 6.41
CA ASN A 738 -36.63 -7.21 7.29
C ASN A 738 -37.75 -6.50 6.52
N VAL A 739 -38.99 -6.80 6.88
CA VAL A 739 -40.19 -6.16 6.33
C VAL A 739 -40.73 -5.17 7.35
N GLY A 740 -40.87 -3.92 6.91
CA GLY A 740 -41.51 -2.85 7.69
C GLY A 740 -42.97 -3.17 8.05
N ALA A 741 -43.62 -2.23 8.74
CA ALA A 741 -45.01 -2.38 9.19
C ALA A 741 -45.95 -2.87 8.07
N VAL A 742 -46.67 -3.96 8.29
CA VAL A 742 -47.62 -4.54 7.33
C VAL A 742 -48.85 -3.63 7.18
N ILE A 743 -49.08 -3.09 5.98
CA ILE A 743 -50.19 -2.15 5.73
C ILE A 743 -51.42 -2.79 5.05
N ALA A 744 -51.25 -3.96 4.43
CA ALA A 744 -52.26 -4.73 3.72
C ALA A 744 -51.88 -6.23 3.71
N ALA A 745 -52.64 -7.09 3.02
CA ALA A 745 -52.28 -8.49 2.88
C ALA A 745 -50.89 -8.64 2.20
N LEU A 746 -49.97 -9.29 2.89
CA LEU A 746 -48.59 -9.52 2.48
C LEU A 746 -48.43 -10.99 2.07
N ASP A 747 -48.26 -11.25 0.78
CA ASP A 747 -47.93 -12.57 0.26
C ASP A 747 -46.49 -12.59 -0.26
N MET A 748 -45.63 -13.35 0.41
CA MET A 748 -44.21 -13.49 0.09
C MET A 748 -43.92 -14.75 -0.73
N SER A 749 -44.92 -15.63 -0.92
CA SER A 749 -44.73 -17.03 -1.34
C SER A 749 -43.94 -17.19 -2.63
N ASN A 750 -44.21 -16.36 -3.64
CA ASN A 750 -43.50 -16.42 -4.92
C ASN A 750 -42.51 -15.26 -5.10
N LYS A 751 -42.36 -14.38 -4.11
CA LYS A 751 -41.58 -13.14 -4.21
C LYS A 751 -40.24 -13.23 -3.50
N VAL A 752 -40.16 -14.08 -2.48
CA VAL A 752 -38.98 -14.26 -1.64
C VAL A 752 -38.44 -15.67 -1.83
N THR A 753 -37.17 -15.79 -2.14
CA THR A 753 -36.42 -17.05 -2.27
C THR A 753 -35.05 -16.93 -1.62
N GLY A 754 -34.45 -18.05 -1.22
CA GLY A 754 -33.09 -18.05 -0.66
C GLY A 754 -32.91 -17.25 0.64
N VAL A 755 -33.97 -16.97 1.39
CA VAL A 755 -33.89 -16.23 2.66
C VAL A 755 -34.18 -17.16 3.85
N GLU A 756 -33.24 -17.26 4.78
CA GLU A 756 -33.40 -18.11 5.97
C GLU A 756 -34.18 -17.44 7.09
N THR A 757 -34.10 -16.11 7.25
CA THR A 757 -34.79 -15.38 8.32
C THR A 757 -35.64 -14.25 7.75
N ILE A 758 -36.93 -14.20 8.09
CA ILE A 758 -37.83 -13.12 7.73
C ILE A 758 -38.33 -12.45 9.01
N ASN A 759 -38.01 -11.19 9.20
CA ASN A 759 -38.51 -10.36 10.28
C ASN A 759 -39.65 -9.48 9.75
N VAL A 760 -40.86 -9.65 10.27
CA VAL A 760 -42.02 -8.84 9.87
C VAL A 760 -42.53 -8.04 11.07
N THR A 761 -42.71 -6.74 10.87
CA THR A 761 -43.39 -5.89 11.85
C THR A 761 -44.88 -5.83 11.53
N ALA A 762 -45.74 -6.26 12.46
CA ALA A 762 -47.17 -6.08 12.32
C ALA A 762 -47.56 -4.59 12.23
N GLY A 763 -48.48 -4.25 11.33
CA GLY A 763 -48.99 -2.88 11.23
C GLY A 763 -50.11 -2.56 12.22
N THR A 764 -50.57 -1.31 12.17
CA THR A 764 -51.66 -0.77 13.01
C THR A 764 -53.03 -0.79 12.33
N ASN A 765 -53.11 -1.19 11.06
CA ASN A 765 -54.38 -1.32 10.35
C ASN A 765 -55.14 -2.55 10.85
N ALA A 766 -56.47 -2.44 10.92
CA ALA A 766 -57.31 -3.57 11.25
C ALA A 766 -57.34 -4.57 10.09
N PHE A 767 -56.97 -5.83 10.35
CA PHE A 767 -56.99 -6.97 9.43
C PHE A 767 -55.93 -6.96 8.31
N TRP A 768 -54.93 -7.82 8.46
CA TRP A 768 -53.99 -8.18 7.42
C TRP A 768 -53.68 -9.67 7.50
N THR A 769 -53.16 -10.21 6.40
CA THR A 769 -52.74 -11.61 6.30
C THR A 769 -51.30 -11.65 5.83
N ILE A 770 -50.45 -12.45 6.49
CA ILE A 770 -49.10 -12.78 6.04
C ILE A 770 -49.15 -14.21 5.49
N THR A 771 -48.73 -14.40 4.25
CA THR A 771 -48.63 -15.71 3.61
C THR A 771 -47.17 -15.97 3.20
N ASN A 772 -46.63 -17.11 3.61
CA ASN A 772 -45.31 -17.58 3.19
C ASN A 772 -45.36 -19.07 2.82
N ALA A 773 -46.03 -19.40 1.72
CA ALA A 773 -46.35 -20.79 1.39
C ALA A 773 -45.11 -21.64 1.02
N ASN A 774 -44.04 -21.00 0.54
CA ASN A 774 -42.82 -21.63 0.05
C ASN A 774 -41.61 -21.47 0.99
N GLY A 775 -41.80 -20.96 2.21
CA GLY A 775 -40.73 -20.72 3.19
C GLY A 775 -40.17 -21.97 3.88
N ALA A 776 -39.96 -23.07 3.16
CA ALA A 776 -39.45 -24.31 3.76
C ALA A 776 -38.14 -24.06 4.52
N GLY A 777 -38.09 -24.42 5.81
CA GLY A 777 -36.91 -24.19 6.65
C GLY A 777 -36.66 -22.73 7.07
N THR A 778 -37.52 -21.77 6.68
CA THR A 778 -37.39 -20.35 7.03
C THR A 778 -37.86 -20.09 8.47
N ILE A 779 -37.15 -19.18 9.15
CA ILE A 779 -37.57 -18.58 10.43
C ILE A 779 -38.36 -17.29 10.15
N LEU A 780 -39.64 -17.26 10.48
CA LEU A 780 -40.51 -16.09 10.41
C LEU A 780 -40.66 -15.47 11.81
N ASN A 781 -40.00 -14.35 12.07
CA ASN A 781 -40.18 -13.57 13.29
C ASN A 781 -41.24 -12.49 13.07
N LEU A 782 -42.39 -12.63 13.72
CA LEU A 782 -43.48 -11.67 13.65
C LEU A 782 -43.57 -10.84 14.94
N THR A 783 -43.30 -9.54 14.84
CA THR A 783 -43.51 -8.61 15.96
C THR A 783 -44.98 -8.23 16.06
N LYS A 784 -45.62 -8.44 17.22
CA LYS A 784 -47.07 -8.19 17.45
C LYS A 784 -47.47 -6.73 17.23
N SER A 785 -48.67 -6.53 16.70
CA SER A 785 -49.29 -5.20 16.57
C SER A 785 -49.62 -4.61 17.94
N ALA A 786 -49.43 -3.30 18.09
CA ALA A 786 -49.92 -2.58 19.26
C ALA A 786 -51.47 -2.54 19.34
N THR A 787 -52.17 -2.76 18.22
CA THR A 787 -53.63 -2.68 18.12
C THR A 787 -54.31 -4.02 18.42
N THR A 788 -55.56 -4.00 18.90
CA THR A 788 -56.34 -5.22 19.22
C THR A 788 -56.92 -5.94 17.99
N ALA A 789 -56.47 -5.61 16.77
CA ALA A 789 -57.01 -6.18 15.54
C ALA A 789 -56.62 -7.66 15.36
N LEU A 790 -57.46 -8.38 14.59
CA LEU A 790 -57.19 -9.76 14.18
C LEU A 790 -56.18 -9.77 13.02
N ASN A 791 -55.09 -10.51 13.23
CA ASN A 791 -53.99 -10.62 12.29
C ASN A 791 -53.83 -12.08 11.87
N ASN A 792 -53.76 -12.36 10.58
CA ASN A 792 -53.69 -13.74 10.10
C ASN A 792 -52.28 -14.09 9.64
N VAL A 793 -51.81 -15.28 9.98
CA VAL A 793 -50.58 -15.88 9.45
C VAL A 793 -50.94 -17.21 8.82
N LEU A 794 -50.63 -17.38 7.54
CA LEU A 794 -50.80 -18.62 6.79
C LEU A 794 -49.42 -19.22 6.55
N LEU A 795 -49.16 -20.34 7.22
CA LEU A 795 -47.94 -21.12 7.04
C LEU A 795 -48.06 -22.04 5.82
N GLY A 796 -46.89 -22.45 5.34
CA GLY A 796 -46.68 -23.08 4.05
C GLY A 796 -46.41 -24.58 4.09
N SER A 797 -46.00 -25.13 2.96
CA SER A 797 -45.86 -26.59 2.78
C SER A 797 -44.55 -27.20 3.29
N GLY A 798 -43.59 -26.36 3.73
CA GLY A 798 -42.19 -26.75 3.86
C GLY A 798 -41.63 -26.90 5.28
N GLY A 799 -42.43 -26.77 6.33
CA GLY A 799 -41.98 -26.77 7.72
C GLY A 799 -41.22 -25.49 8.08
N GLN A 800 -41.94 -24.50 8.61
CA GLN A 800 -41.47 -23.18 9.01
C GLN A 800 -41.30 -23.08 10.52
N THR A 801 -40.43 -22.16 10.97
CA THR A 801 -40.44 -21.72 12.36
C THR A 801 -41.08 -20.33 12.47
N LEU A 802 -42.27 -20.23 13.04
CA LEU A 802 -42.91 -18.96 13.37
C LEU A 802 -42.58 -18.56 14.81
N ASN A 803 -41.98 -17.39 15.01
CA ASN A 803 -41.79 -16.78 16.31
C ASN A 803 -42.69 -15.55 16.45
N VAL A 804 -43.66 -15.60 17.35
CA VAL A 804 -44.46 -14.43 17.70
C VAL A 804 -43.79 -13.68 18.84
N ILE A 805 -43.32 -12.47 18.57
CA ILE A 805 -42.50 -11.68 19.49
C ILE A 805 -43.10 -10.29 19.75
N GLY A 806 -42.52 -9.56 20.71
CA GLY A 806 -42.95 -8.21 21.09
C GLY A 806 -44.10 -8.16 22.10
N THR A 807 -44.44 -6.95 22.55
CA THR A 807 -45.39 -6.69 23.65
C THR A 807 -46.76 -6.18 23.21
N GLY A 808 -47.02 -6.18 21.89
CA GLY A 808 -48.28 -5.70 21.31
C GLY A 808 -49.51 -6.52 21.77
N SER A 809 -50.69 -5.90 21.71
CA SER A 809 -51.97 -6.49 22.16
C SER A 809 -52.77 -7.18 21.04
N GLY A 810 -52.28 -7.17 19.80
CA GLY A 810 -52.97 -7.76 18.65
C GLY A 810 -53.08 -9.26 18.73
N ALA A 811 -54.29 -9.77 18.50
CA ALA A 811 -54.57 -11.19 18.41
C ALA A 811 -54.06 -11.73 17.06
N ILE A 812 -53.32 -12.84 17.08
CA ILE A 812 -52.85 -13.49 15.86
C ILE A 812 -53.58 -14.81 15.67
N THR A 813 -54.14 -15.01 14.49
CA THR A 813 -54.69 -16.29 14.06
C THR A 813 -53.71 -16.95 13.11
N ILE A 814 -53.19 -18.11 13.49
CA ILE A 814 -52.15 -18.86 12.79
C ILE A 814 -52.83 -20.07 12.17
N THR A 815 -52.74 -20.21 10.85
CA THR A 815 -53.21 -21.39 10.13
C THR A 815 -51.98 -22.19 9.71
N GLY A 816 -51.86 -23.41 10.24
CA GLY A 816 -50.79 -24.34 9.86
C GLY A 816 -50.87 -24.72 8.38
N GLY A 817 -49.74 -25.12 7.81
CA GLY A 817 -49.65 -25.57 6.43
C GLY A 817 -49.68 -27.09 6.28
N SER A 818 -49.25 -27.58 5.12
CA SER A 818 -49.10 -29.02 4.86
C SER A 818 -47.74 -29.59 5.29
N GLY A 819 -46.85 -28.75 5.81
CA GLY A 819 -45.57 -29.14 6.40
C GLY A 819 -45.67 -29.07 7.93
N ALA A 820 -44.83 -29.83 8.64
CA ALA A 820 -44.79 -29.76 10.10
C ALA A 820 -44.05 -28.48 10.53
N ASP A 821 -44.78 -27.51 11.03
CA ASP A 821 -44.28 -26.20 11.44
C ASP A 821 -43.93 -26.17 12.93
N THR A 822 -43.00 -25.29 13.33
CA THR A 822 -42.73 -24.93 14.73
C THR A 822 -43.28 -23.54 15.01
N ILE A 823 -44.24 -23.44 15.92
CA ILE A 823 -44.96 -22.22 16.25
C ILE A 823 -44.65 -21.84 17.70
N ASN A 824 -43.86 -20.80 17.89
CA ASN A 824 -43.56 -20.24 19.19
C ASN A 824 -44.47 -19.04 19.45
N LEU A 825 -45.48 -19.24 20.29
CA LEU A 825 -46.43 -18.18 20.67
C LEU A 825 -45.78 -17.14 21.58
N SER A 826 -46.42 -15.98 21.66
CA SER A 826 -45.94 -14.84 22.43
C SER A 826 -45.87 -15.14 23.93
N THR A 827 -44.88 -14.54 24.59
CA THR A 827 -44.80 -14.49 26.06
C THR A 827 -45.37 -13.19 26.63
N SER A 828 -46.15 -12.43 25.86
CA SER A 828 -46.88 -11.22 26.30
C SER A 828 -48.25 -11.53 26.93
N THR A 829 -48.61 -10.83 28.01
CA THR A 829 -49.90 -11.00 28.72
C THR A 829 -51.11 -10.42 27.99
N LEU A 830 -50.91 -9.78 26.84
CA LEU A 830 -51.93 -9.06 26.08
C LEU A 830 -52.11 -9.67 24.68
N GLY A 831 -53.37 -9.81 24.25
CA GLY A 831 -53.74 -10.35 22.94
C GLY A 831 -53.78 -11.88 22.93
N SER A 832 -54.97 -12.46 22.72
CA SER A 832 -55.15 -13.91 22.59
C SER A 832 -54.68 -14.38 21.23
N ASP A 833 -53.75 -15.33 21.18
CA ASP A 833 -53.35 -15.95 19.92
C ASP A 833 -54.22 -17.20 19.66
N THR A 834 -54.43 -17.54 18.40
CA THR A 834 -55.34 -18.61 17.97
C THR A 834 -54.65 -19.50 16.96
N ILE A 835 -54.61 -20.81 17.21
CA ILE A 835 -54.17 -21.80 16.22
C ILE A 835 -55.41 -22.33 15.50
N MET A 836 -55.55 -22.03 14.21
CA MET A 836 -56.66 -22.48 13.37
C MET A 836 -56.39 -23.86 12.78
N ALA A 837 -57.45 -24.60 12.47
CA ALA A 837 -57.43 -25.86 11.71
C ALA A 837 -56.57 -25.74 10.44
N GLY A 838 -55.39 -26.35 10.50
CA GLY A 838 -54.33 -26.37 9.48
C GLY A 838 -53.22 -27.34 9.89
N SER A 839 -52.95 -27.41 11.20
CA SER A 839 -52.18 -28.48 11.84
C SER A 839 -52.98 -29.79 11.83
N THR A 840 -52.51 -30.76 11.07
CA THR A 840 -53.23 -32.02 10.86
C THR A 840 -52.35 -33.23 11.17
N ILE A 841 -52.96 -34.40 11.22
CA ILE A 841 -52.22 -35.64 11.44
C ILE A 841 -51.14 -35.91 10.39
N ALA A 842 -51.35 -35.47 9.16
CA ALA A 842 -50.35 -35.60 8.09
C ALA A 842 -49.14 -34.68 8.29
N ALA A 843 -49.29 -33.59 9.04
CA ALA A 843 -48.29 -32.56 9.27
C ALA A 843 -48.51 -31.95 10.66
N ILE A 844 -47.94 -32.60 11.68
CA ILE A 844 -48.18 -32.22 13.07
C ILE A 844 -47.29 -31.03 13.42
N ASP A 845 -47.91 -29.88 13.64
CA ASP A 845 -47.20 -28.69 14.09
C ASP A 845 -46.81 -28.80 15.56
N THR A 846 -45.66 -28.25 15.90
CA THR A 846 -45.17 -28.09 17.26
C THR A 846 -45.50 -26.69 17.76
N VAL A 847 -46.24 -26.57 18.86
CA VAL A 847 -46.63 -25.29 19.46
C VAL A 847 -45.95 -25.13 20.82
N SER A 848 -45.18 -24.06 20.98
CA SER A 848 -44.57 -23.66 22.25
C SER A 848 -45.32 -22.48 22.87
N ASN A 849 -45.20 -22.34 24.20
CA ASN A 849 -45.75 -21.22 25.00
C ASN A 849 -47.28 -21.10 25.00
N PHE A 850 -48.02 -22.12 24.55
CA PHE A 850 -49.48 -22.11 24.59
C PHE A 850 -49.96 -21.90 26.03
N LYS A 851 -50.76 -20.84 26.26
CA LYS A 851 -51.28 -20.44 27.58
C LYS A 851 -50.19 -20.13 28.60
N ALA A 852 -48.96 -19.81 28.16
CA ALA A 852 -47.93 -19.31 29.07
C ALA A 852 -48.32 -17.96 29.68
N VAL A 853 -49.07 -17.17 28.91
CA VAL A 853 -49.68 -15.90 29.27
C VAL A 853 -50.87 -15.66 28.33
N GLY A 854 -51.91 -14.93 28.76
CA GLY A 854 -53.08 -14.67 27.91
C GLY A 854 -54.10 -15.83 27.83
N SER A 855 -54.98 -15.81 26.83
CA SER A 855 -56.12 -16.74 26.67
C SER A 855 -56.10 -17.48 25.34
N ASP A 856 -54.95 -18.02 24.93
CA ASP A 856 -54.77 -18.68 23.64
C ASP A 856 -55.82 -19.78 23.35
N GLN A 857 -56.16 -19.94 22.08
CA GLN A 857 -57.25 -20.84 21.64
C GLN A 857 -56.82 -21.74 20.48
N PHE A 858 -57.48 -22.89 20.38
CA PHE A 858 -57.51 -23.74 19.21
C PHE A 858 -58.84 -23.52 18.48
N LYS A 859 -58.80 -22.97 17.27
CA LYS A 859 -59.98 -22.76 16.42
C LYS A 859 -60.10 -23.90 15.43
N THR A 860 -60.84 -24.93 15.82
CA THR A 860 -60.99 -26.18 15.07
C THR A 860 -62.23 -26.19 14.17
N GLY A 861 -63.06 -25.13 14.21
CA GLY A 861 -64.33 -25.07 13.49
C GLY A 861 -65.50 -25.67 14.27
N VAL A 862 -65.22 -26.34 15.39
CA VAL A 862 -66.22 -26.98 16.26
C VAL A 862 -65.84 -26.79 17.72
N ALA A 863 -66.73 -26.18 18.50
CA ALA A 863 -66.51 -26.04 19.94
C ALA A 863 -66.50 -27.41 20.62
N ALA A 864 -65.47 -27.67 21.45
CA ALA A 864 -65.46 -28.87 22.26
C ALA A 864 -66.52 -28.78 23.37
N THR A 865 -67.08 -29.92 23.75
CA THR A 865 -68.02 -30.09 24.87
C THR A 865 -67.39 -30.89 26.02
N THR A 866 -66.38 -31.71 25.72
CA THR A 866 -65.61 -32.49 26.68
C THR A 866 -64.12 -32.48 26.29
N LEU A 867 -63.25 -32.60 27.29
CA LEU A 867 -61.80 -32.75 27.14
C LEU A 867 -61.35 -33.96 27.97
N ASP A 868 -60.93 -35.02 27.29
CA ASP A 868 -60.49 -36.26 27.92
C ASP A 868 -58.97 -36.43 27.82
N THR A 869 -58.38 -37.23 28.71
CA THR A 869 -56.95 -37.52 28.69
C THR A 869 -56.68 -38.95 28.18
N LEU A 870 -55.68 -39.10 27.32
CA LEU A 870 -55.22 -40.40 26.82
C LEU A 870 -53.73 -40.58 27.10
N THR A 871 -53.33 -41.79 27.48
CA THR A 871 -51.92 -42.14 27.64
C THR A 871 -51.58 -43.28 26.68
N ILE A 872 -50.55 -43.07 25.87
CA ILE A 872 -50.00 -44.03 24.92
C ILE A 872 -48.60 -44.39 25.41
N ALA A 873 -48.36 -45.67 25.70
CA ALA A 873 -47.06 -46.09 26.22
C ALA A 873 -45.92 -45.91 25.21
N PHE A 874 -46.19 -46.16 23.93
CA PHE A 874 -45.21 -46.08 22.85
C PHE A 874 -45.88 -45.83 21.51
N ALA A 875 -45.41 -44.86 20.72
CA ALA A 875 -45.81 -44.66 19.33
C ALA A 875 -44.71 -43.93 18.53
N ASP A 876 -44.64 -44.25 17.24
CA ASP A 876 -43.87 -43.48 16.25
C ASP A 876 -44.82 -42.58 15.43
N ILE A 877 -44.32 -41.47 14.86
CA ILE A 877 -45.17 -40.46 14.16
C ILE A 877 -46.03 -41.13 13.09
N ALA A 878 -45.46 -42.04 12.29
CA ALA A 878 -46.18 -42.76 11.24
C ALA A 878 -47.31 -43.68 11.74
N THR A 879 -47.29 -44.07 13.02
CA THR A 879 -48.26 -44.98 13.64
C THR A 879 -49.17 -44.31 14.66
N LEU A 880 -48.91 -43.02 14.96
CA LEU A 880 -49.64 -42.25 15.96
C LEU A 880 -51.16 -42.27 15.74
N PRO A 881 -51.71 -42.17 14.52
CA PRO A 881 -53.17 -42.22 14.31
C PRO A 881 -53.82 -43.52 14.81
N GLY A 882 -53.16 -44.65 14.56
CA GLY A 882 -53.62 -45.96 15.04
C GLY A 882 -53.48 -46.12 16.55
N ALA A 883 -52.41 -45.55 17.12
CA ALA A 883 -52.19 -45.56 18.57
C ALA A 883 -53.25 -44.71 19.30
N ILE A 884 -53.59 -43.52 18.77
CA ILE A 884 -54.68 -42.67 19.29
C ILE A 884 -56.01 -43.43 19.23
N THR A 885 -56.30 -44.07 18.09
CA THR A 885 -57.53 -44.86 17.91
C THR A 885 -57.64 -45.97 18.96
N THR A 886 -56.54 -46.70 19.18
CA THR A 886 -56.47 -47.81 20.14
C THR A 886 -56.63 -47.32 21.58
N ALA A 887 -55.95 -46.23 21.94
CA ALA A 887 -55.99 -45.67 23.29
C ALA A 887 -57.37 -45.14 23.66
N ALA A 888 -58.04 -44.43 22.76
CA ALA A 888 -59.41 -43.95 23.00
C ALA A 888 -60.41 -45.09 23.12
N THR A 889 -60.29 -46.13 22.28
CA THR A 889 -61.12 -47.34 22.38
C THR A 889 -60.96 -48.00 23.74
N ALA A 890 -59.71 -48.12 24.22
CA ALA A 890 -59.42 -48.70 25.55
C ALA A 890 -59.97 -47.83 26.70
N ALA A 891 -60.00 -46.51 26.54
CA ALA A 891 -60.62 -45.57 27.48
C ALA A 891 -62.16 -45.56 27.42
N GLY A 892 -62.78 -46.32 26.50
CA GLY A 892 -64.22 -46.32 26.29
C GLY A 892 -64.75 -45.06 25.58
N ALA A 893 -63.86 -44.27 24.97
CA ALA A 893 -64.22 -43.06 24.25
C ALA A 893 -64.57 -43.41 22.79
N ALA A 894 -65.75 -42.99 22.33
CA ALA A 894 -66.14 -43.11 20.93
C ALA A 894 -65.84 -41.79 20.22
N PHE A 895 -65.02 -41.80 19.15
CA PHE A 895 -64.74 -40.64 18.29
C PHE A 895 -65.95 -40.19 17.44
N ALA A 896 -67.17 -40.35 17.96
CA ALA A 896 -68.41 -40.19 17.21
C ALA A 896 -68.92 -38.73 17.16
N ALA A 897 -68.33 -37.81 17.93
CA ALA A 897 -68.72 -36.41 17.98
C ALA A 897 -67.54 -35.50 17.66
N ASN A 898 -67.70 -34.60 16.68
CA ASN A 898 -66.73 -33.56 16.36
C ASN A 898 -66.53 -32.52 17.49
N THR A 899 -67.29 -32.67 18.59
CA THR A 899 -67.24 -31.84 19.81
C THR A 899 -66.40 -32.46 20.93
N GLN A 900 -65.63 -33.53 20.69
CA GLN A 900 -64.77 -34.14 21.71
C GLN A 900 -63.30 -33.85 21.43
N ALA A 901 -62.61 -33.23 22.41
CA ALA A 901 -61.18 -32.96 22.36
C ALA A 901 -60.41 -33.89 23.32
N TYR A 902 -59.14 -34.11 23.03
CA TYR A 902 -58.27 -34.98 23.80
C TYR A 902 -56.92 -34.31 24.09
N LEU A 903 -56.43 -34.51 25.31
CA LEU A 903 -55.05 -34.27 25.69
C LEU A 903 -54.32 -35.62 25.77
N ILE A 904 -53.40 -35.84 24.85
CA ILE A 904 -52.73 -37.14 24.65
C ILE A 904 -51.29 -37.04 25.13
N THR A 905 -50.84 -37.99 25.94
CA THR A 905 -49.43 -38.14 26.33
C THR A 905 -48.87 -39.44 25.74
N VAL A 906 -47.82 -39.33 24.95
CA VAL A 906 -47.07 -40.47 24.39
C VAL A 906 -45.73 -40.58 25.15
N ASN A 907 -45.53 -41.69 25.86
CA ASN A 907 -44.40 -41.84 26.79
C ASN A 907 -43.07 -42.27 26.11
N GLY A 908 -43.11 -42.81 24.89
CA GLY A 908 -41.92 -43.31 24.20
C GLY A 908 -42.13 -43.51 22.69
N GLY A 909 -41.02 -43.70 21.96
CA GLY A 909 -41.00 -43.74 20.49
C GLY A 909 -40.68 -42.37 19.87
N THR A 910 -40.68 -42.29 18.54
CA THR A 910 -40.39 -41.03 17.82
C THR A 910 -41.50 -39.99 17.93
N ALA A 911 -42.72 -40.37 18.35
CA ALA A 911 -43.81 -39.46 18.67
C ALA A 911 -43.94 -39.17 20.17
N ALA A 912 -42.89 -39.36 20.97
CA ALA A 912 -42.94 -39.04 22.39
C ALA A 912 -43.23 -37.54 22.61
N GLY A 913 -44.23 -37.21 23.42
CA GLY A 913 -44.68 -35.83 23.61
C GLY A 913 -46.09 -35.71 24.16
N THR A 914 -46.53 -34.46 24.34
CA THR A 914 -47.92 -34.11 24.67
C THR A 914 -48.59 -33.53 23.43
N TYR A 915 -49.79 -33.99 23.12
CA TYR A 915 -50.54 -33.56 21.94
C TYR A 915 -51.94 -33.13 22.33
N VAL A 916 -52.46 -32.14 21.59
CA VAL A 916 -53.87 -31.79 21.61
C VAL A 916 -54.48 -32.30 20.31
N PHE A 917 -55.60 -33.01 20.41
CA PHE A 917 -56.30 -33.61 19.28
C PHE A 917 -57.80 -33.32 19.35
N GLN A 918 -58.42 -33.00 18.21
CA GLN A 918 -59.86 -32.98 18.07
C GLN A 918 -60.23 -33.60 16.71
N ASN A 919 -61.15 -34.57 16.75
CA ASN A 919 -61.67 -35.18 15.53
C ASN A 919 -62.57 -34.16 14.83
N ILE A 920 -62.05 -33.51 13.80
CA ILE A 920 -62.78 -32.55 12.95
C ILE A 920 -62.79 -32.99 11.48
N GLY A 921 -62.19 -34.14 11.17
CA GLY A 921 -62.07 -34.70 9.84
C GLY A 921 -63.40 -35.21 9.27
N GLY A 922 -63.35 -35.61 8.00
CA GLY A 922 -64.55 -36.05 7.27
C GLY A 922 -65.10 -37.41 7.71
N THR A 923 -64.29 -38.23 8.40
CA THR A 923 -64.64 -39.61 8.74
C THR A 923 -65.02 -39.76 10.21
N VAL A 924 -66.31 -39.65 10.50
CA VAL A 924 -66.84 -39.87 11.86
C VAL A 924 -66.44 -41.25 12.38
N GLY A 925 -65.77 -41.30 13.54
CA GLY A 925 -65.40 -42.54 14.23
C GLY A 925 -64.00 -43.11 13.89
N ALA A 926 -63.20 -42.44 13.07
CA ALA A 926 -61.81 -42.82 12.80
C ALA A 926 -60.88 -41.61 12.91
N VAL A 927 -59.63 -41.88 13.29
CA VAL A 927 -58.56 -40.88 13.22
C VAL A 927 -58.05 -40.85 11.78
N ASP A 928 -58.21 -39.73 11.08
CA ASP A 928 -57.80 -39.55 9.69
C ASP A 928 -56.81 -38.39 9.50
N ALA A 929 -56.24 -38.29 8.30
CA ALA A 929 -55.19 -37.32 7.99
C ALA A 929 -55.62 -35.86 8.09
N THR A 930 -56.93 -35.58 8.16
CA THR A 930 -57.52 -34.23 8.20
C THR A 930 -57.91 -33.79 9.61
N ASP A 931 -57.81 -34.67 10.60
CA ASP A 931 -58.09 -34.33 11.99
C ASP A 931 -57.06 -33.34 12.55
N PHE A 932 -57.55 -32.45 13.41
CA PHE A 932 -56.71 -31.45 14.07
C PHE A 932 -55.82 -32.10 15.11
N ILE A 933 -54.52 -31.85 15.00
CA ILE A 933 -53.56 -32.22 16.03
C ILE A 933 -52.38 -31.25 16.06
N VAL A 934 -51.91 -30.95 17.27
CA VAL A 934 -50.66 -30.23 17.50
C VAL A 934 -49.87 -30.89 18.62
N GLN A 935 -48.55 -30.88 18.51
CA GLN A 935 -47.65 -31.23 19.61
C GLN A 935 -47.43 -30.00 20.47
N LEU A 936 -47.57 -30.11 21.79
CA LEU A 936 -47.30 -29.02 22.72
C LEU A 936 -45.94 -29.21 23.40
N ILE A 937 -45.16 -28.13 23.46
CA ILE A 937 -43.87 -28.08 24.18
C ILE A 937 -43.88 -26.89 25.15
N GLY A 938 -43.37 -27.08 26.36
CA GLY A 938 -43.25 -25.99 27.34
C GLY A 938 -44.58 -25.47 27.88
N ILE A 939 -45.60 -26.33 28.00
CA ILE A 939 -46.90 -25.96 28.58
C ILE A 939 -46.74 -25.46 30.03
N THR A 940 -47.31 -24.30 30.32
CA THR A 940 -47.29 -23.70 31.68
C THR A 940 -48.69 -23.40 32.21
N GLY A 941 -49.71 -23.28 31.34
CA GLY A 941 -51.12 -23.18 31.70
C GLY A 941 -51.89 -24.52 31.61
N SER A 942 -53.09 -24.56 32.19
CA SER A 942 -54.02 -25.71 32.05
C SER A 942 -54.85 -25.58 30.77
N ILE A 943 -54.92 -26.67 29.98
CA ILE A 943 -55.80 -26.77 28.81
C ILE A 943 -57.20 -27.15 29.27
N VAL A 944 -58.23 -26.44 28.80
CA VAL A 944 -59.64 -26.67 29.13
C VAL A 944 -60.52 -26.75 27.87
N VAL A 945 -61.74 -27.27 28.03
CA VAL A 945 -62.73 -27.36 26.93
C VAL A 945 -62.95 -26.03 26.21
N GLY A 946 -62.99 -24.92 26.96
CA GLY A 946 -63.19 -23.58 26.42
C GLY A 946 -62.04 -23.04 25.56
N ASP A 947 -60.88 -23.72 25.54
CA ASP A 947 -59.79 -23.36 24.64
C ASP A 947 -60.06 -23.84 23.20
N PHE A 948 -61.01 -24.75 22.97
CA PHE A 948 -61.40 -25.25 21.64
C PHE A 948 -62.66 -24.54 21.16
N VAL A 949 -62.51 -23.70 20.15
CA VAL A 949 -63.57 -22.81 19.64
C VAL A 949 -63.91 -23.11 18.18
N ALA A 950 -65.13 -22.72 17.80
CA ALA A 950 -65.62 -22.81 16.42
C ALA A 950 -65.08 -21.69 15.52
#